data_AF-A0A937HTL6-F1
#
_entry.id   AF-A0A937HTL6-F1
#
_cell.length_a   1.000
_cell.length_b   1.000
_cell.length_c   1.000
_cell.angle_alpha   90.00
_cell.angle_beta   90.00
_cell.angle_gamma   90.00
#
_symmetry.space_group_name_H-M   'P 1'
#
loop_
_entity.id
_entity.type
_entity.pdbx_description
1 polymer ?
#
loop_
_entity_poly.entity_id
_entity_poly.type
_entity_poly.pdbx_seq_one_letter_code
_entity_poly.pdbx_strand_id
1 'polypeptide(L)'
;MKSVADLIANKEALIKRNKRGKITAAAVAAAGASVIAAAQAEAGSAEGFEDITSSVVSFERLGNGQIEFELENGQRFIASEGQYIIDGNEIMVSSELVTVVSGPGLNTTVVAVAVAGAALLVGLLILAANDDDSSSTSTTTTTSSTTPTVTVSITSASSGAIAGGGSNTAFAVTDVAALTDIDSVDGGTGTDSLSITAALTNGDSLDFGSLGTTLENLENVEVTVNSAGGVAIDMNSEDTTLVIDANTGTGTITVTDLGAKHGSTDTAALTAKGLAAGQTLDVSVTGAPVVKFELGLENAGDAGTATVDLDSGVDPTQVTITTSGSADNDIALTANAMTDLTIKGSADLEITNTLGGTNLAAVTDINAATATGDLELSIDATVQTVDLGTGNDTLNVTETMTANHAYDGGDGTDVLALAAGINAALGDVDKVETISTAGASTIDFDVFDSAVSTVDVNAAATVNLNDLHVDNLLVTAVNSAVLDFDGTAGAGVNNVRITQEGAGVTIDGAASIGAATVTQTNAGTNTITVLGGITELDIDGNRTAVVTGAGAAALTDVDASGAAALTMTANDPTAIASFVGSGGVDDVDLGFTGTASIHAGAGDDQVDTAGASGTATVIGGTGVDDITFGGNKQVLDFDGLGDMTSIASSTFGAYANFDAMIAAAETLGGFNSGTDKVDLKDLTANDSVSVLSTDYDHTDAASFDNFVTDVMSRFNDTGNDIVIAHDDGDDGTAGNADDNYYVLVDVSQGGSGTTSLGIIQLDESIADTDII
;
A
#
# COMPACT_ATOMS: atom_id res chain seq x y z
N MET A 1 -0.23 10.03 32.00
CA MET A 1 -1.37 10.97 31.90
C MET A 1 -2.19 10.87 33.17
N LYS A 2 -2.33 11.96 33.94
CA LYS A 2 -2.91 11.94 35.30
C LYS A 2 -3.90 13.08 35.58
N SER A 3 -4.39 13.79 34.55
CA SER A 3 -5.48 14.76 34.71
C SER A 3 -6.39 14.84 33.47
N VAL A 4 -7.65 15.25 33.67
CA VAL A 4 -8.68 15.46 32.62
C VAL A 4 -8.29 16.60 31.66
N ALA A 5 -7.40 17.51 32.08
CA ALA A 5 -6.86 18.54 31.21
C ALA A 5 -5.91 17.98 30.12
N ASP A 6 -5.19 16.88 30.43
CA ASP A 6 -4.31 16.20 29.47
C ASP A 6 -5.13 15.53 28.33
N LEU A 7 -6.41 15.23 28.58
CA LEU A 7 -7.33 14.58 27.63
C LEU A 7 -7.95 15.58 26.64
N ILE A 8 -8.15 16.84 27.06
CA ILE A 8 -8.71 17.90 26.21
C ILE A 8 -7.64 18.47 25.27
N ALA A 9 -6.38 18.54 25.72
CA ALA A 9 -5.27 19.04 24.90
C ALA A 9 -4.90 18.11 23.74
N ASN A 10 -5.34 16.84 23.76
CA ASN A 10 -4.99 15.81 22.78
C ASN A 10 -6.20 15.36 21.94
N LYS A 11 -7.15 16.26 21.67
CA LYS A 11 -8.37 15.98 20.91
C LYS A 11 -8.10 15.43 19.50
N GLU A 12 -6.98 15.81 18.87
CA GLU A 12 -6.59 15.30 17.54
C GLU A 12 -5.82 13.97 17.60
N ALA A 13 -5.17 13.64 18.72
CA ALA A 13 -4.43 12.39 18.88
C ALA A 13 -5.33 11.17 19.13
N LEU A 14 -6.59 11.38 19.57
CA LEU A 14 -7.53 10.29 19.85
C LEU A 14 -8.33 9.82 18.64
N ILE A 15 -8.42 10.64 17.59
CA ILE A 15 -9.13 10.28 16.34
C ILE A 15 -8.27 9.37 15.45
N LYS A 16 -6.94 9.38 15.61
CA LYS A 16 -5.99 8.62 14.77
C LYS A 16 -5.41 7.33 15.39
N ARG A 17 -5.97 6.78 16.49
CA ARG A 17 -5.42 5.55 17.11
C ARG A 17 -6.25 4.29 16.89
N ASN A 18 -5.79 3.45 15.95
CA ASN A 18 -6.17 2.05 15.70
C ASN A 18 -5.93 1.12 16.91
N LYS A 19 -6.67 1.26 18.01
CA LYS A 19 -6.72 0.22 19.05
C LYS A 19 -8.14 -0.05 19.52
N ARG A 20 -8.60 -1.30 19.31
CA ARG A 20 -9.81 -1.88 19.92
C ARG A 20 -9.87 -1.55 21.41
N GLY A 21 -10.97 -0.96 21.86
CA GLY A 21 -11.16 -0.59 23.26
C GLY A 21 -12.63 -0.32 23.59
N LYS A 22 -13.12 -0.99 24.64
CA LYS A 22 -14.48 -0.85 25.19
C LYS A 22 -14.62 0.52 25.88
N ILE A 23 -15.52 1.39 25.39
CA ILE A 23 -15.84 2.69 26.02
C ILE A 23 -17.09 2.49 26.87
N THR A 24 -17.05 2.83 28.17
CA THR A 24 -18.19 2.69 29.08
C THR A 24 -18.96 4.00 29.20
N ALA A 25 -20.30 3.94 29.25
CA ALA A 25 -21.19 5.11 29.32
C ALA A 25 -20.88 6.06 30.50
N ALA A 26 -20.31 5.54 31.59
CA ALA A 26 -19.88 6.33 32.74
C ALA A 26 -18.74 7.33 32.42
N ALA A 27 -17.91 7.06 31.40
CA ALA A 27 -16.83 7.96 30.98
C ALA A 27 -17.35 9.17 30.17
N VAL A 28 -18.45 9.00 29.44
CA VAL A 28 -19.11 10.05 28.65
C VAL A 28 -19.89 11.00 29.54
N ALA A 29 -20.59 10.46 30.55
CA ALA A 29 -21.36 11.26 31.51
C ALA A 29 -20.51 12.25 32.35
N ALA A 30 -19.21 11.98 32.54
CA ALA A 30 -18.31 12.86 33.28
C ALA A 30 -17.81 14.07 32.47
N ALA A 31 -17.90 14.03 31.13
CA ALA A 31 -17.47 15.11 30.23
C ALA A 31 -18.61 16.08 29.84
N GLY A 32 -19.88 15.66 29.99
CA GLY A 32 -21.05 16.38 29.45
C GLY A 32 -21.64 17.53 30.29
N ALA A 33 -21.02 17.95 31.40
CA ALA A 33 -21.64 18.93 32.31
C ALA A 33 -21.34 20.42 32.00
N SER A 34 -20.51 20.76 31.00
CA SER A 34 -20.13 22.15 30.71
C SER A 34 -20.55 22.71 29.34
N VAL A 35 -21.28 21.96 28.51
CA VAL A 35 -21.69 22.39 27.15
C VAL A 35 -23.22 22.40 26.98
N ILE A 36 -23.98 22.48 28.07
CA ILE A 36 -25.44 22.63 28.00
C ILE A 36 -25.81 24.11 28.05
N ALA A 37 -25.77 24.78 26.90
CA ALA A 37 -26.47 26.07 26.70
C ALA A 37 -26.69 26.51 25.24
N ALA A 38 -26.29 25.76 24.20
CA ALA A 38 -26.28 26.31 22.83
C ALA A 38 -26.84 25.45 21.68
N ALA A 39 -27.53 24.33 21.94
CA ALA A 39 -28.10 23.53 20.84
C ALA A 39 -29.50 22.94 21.14
N GLN A 40 -30.31 23.61 21.97
CA GLN A 40 -31.75 23.37 21.99
C GLN A 40 -32.45 24.27 20.96
N ALA A 41 -32.26 23.95 19.68
CA ALA A 41 -33.14 24.33 18.59
C ALA A 41 -32.68 23.54 17.36
N GLU A 42 -33.59 22.72 16.81
CA GLU A 42 -33.43 21.94 15.56
C GLU A 42 -32.67 20.60 15.66
N ALA A 43 -33.33 19.59 16.24
CA ALA A 43 -33.19 18.19 15.82
C ALA A 43 -34.45 17.43 16.25
N GLY A 44 -35.54 17.66 15.53
CA GLY A 44 -36.73 16.82 15.61
C GLY A 44 -36.57 15.64 14.66
N SER A 45 -36.65 14.42 15.20
CA SER A 45 -36.93 13.14 14.52
C SER A 45 -36.29 12.93 13.14
N ALA A 46 -35.11 12.32 13.10
CA ALA A 46 -34.69 11.60 11.89
C ALA A 46 -35.62 10.38 11.72
N GLU A 47 -36.51 10.41 10.73
CA GLU A 47 -37.35 9.26 10.39
C GLU A 47 -36.48 8.03 10.15
N GLY A 48 -36.85 6.89 10.76
CA GLY A 48 -36.13 5.62 10.61
C GLY A 48 -35.05 5.32 11.65
N PHE A 49 -34.79 6.20 12.62
CA PHE A 49 -33.84 5.96 13.72
C PHE A 49 -34.52 6.04 15.10
N GLU A 50 -34.19 5.12 15.99
CA GLU A 50 -34.70 5.02 17.35
C GLU A 50 -33.58 5.36 18.36
N ASP A 51 -33.88 6.22 19.33
CA ASP A 51 -32.96 6.55 20.43
C ASP A 51 -32.93 5.39 21.45
N ILE A 52 -31.76 4.76 21.57
CA ILE A 52 -31.51 3.63 22.48
C ILE A 52 -30.57 3.99 23.62
N THR A 53 -30.23 5.27 23.79
CA THR A 53 -29.20 5.76 24.72
C THR A 53 -29.35 5.18 26.13
N SER A 54 -30.58 5.18 26.65
CA SER A 54 -30.87 4.70 28.02
C SER A 54 -30.74 3.19 28.18
N SER A 55 -30.71 2.45 27.08
CA SER A 55 -30.70 0.98 27.07
C SER A 55 -29.32 0.41 26.80
N VAL A 56 -28.35 1.21 26.32
CA VAL A 56 -26.97 0.77 26.02
C VAL A 56 -26.11 0.81 27.29
N VAL A 57 -25.54 -0.34 27.66
CA VAL A 57 -24.58 -0.47 28.76
C VAL A 57 -23.15 -0.26 28.27
N SER A 58 -22.85 -0.77 27.08
CA SER A 58 -21.54 -0.57 26.45
C SER A 58 -21.61 -0.74 24.95
N PHE A 59 -20.62 -0.22 24.24
CA PHE A 59 -20.41 -0.52 22.83
C PHE A 59 -18.92 -0.72 22.53
N GLU A 60 -18.62 -1.53 21.51
CA GLU A 60 -17.27 -1.83 21.03
C GLU A 60 -17.19 -1.63 19.51
N ARG A 61 -16.16 -0.90 19.04
CA ARG A 61 -15.85 -0.80 17.61
C ARG A 61 -15.16 -2.07 17.13
N LEU A 62 -15.73 -2.72 16.12
CA LEU A 62 -15.23 -4.00 15.60
C LEU A 62 -14.25 -3.85 14.43
N GLY A 63 -14.27 -2.71 13.72
CA GLY A 63 -13.52 -2.47 12.46
C GLY A 63 -14.48 -2.12 11.32
N ASN A 64 -13.99 -1.59 10.20
CA ASN A 64 -14.76 -1.31 8.97
C ASN A 64 -16.09 -0.57 9.21
N GLY A 65 -16.07 0.47 10.05
CA GLY A 65 -17.26 1.28 10.36
C GLY A 65 -18.30 0.62 11.28
N GLN A 66 -18.13 -0.65 11.68
CA GLN A 66 -19.09 -1.40 12.50
C GLN A 66 -18.93 -1.18 14.02
N ILE A 67 -20.07 -1.12 14.72
CA ILE A 67 -20.15 -1.03 16.18
C ILE A 67 -21.06 -2.14 16.73
N GLU A 68 -20.58 -2.84 17.74
CA GLU A 68 -21.40 -3.73 18.56
C GLU A 68 -21.94 -3.00 19.79
N PHE A 69 -23.25 -3.08 20.02
CA PHE A 69 -23.92 -2.54 21.20
C PHE A 69 -24.34 -3.65 22.15
N GLU A 70 -24.10 -3.46 23.45
CA GLU A 70 -24.59 -4.30 24.53
C GLU A 70 -25.67 -3.54 25.30
N LEU A 71 -26.88 -4.10 25.36
CA LEU A 71 -28.02 -3.51 26.07
C LEU A 71 -28.08 -3.96 27.54
N GLU A 72 -28.85 -3.24 28.37
CA GLU A 72 -29.06 -3.55 29.79
C GLU A 72 -29.61 -4.96 30.05
N ASN A 73 -30.33 -5.53 29.09
CA ASN A 73 -30.87 -6.88 29.15
C ASN A 73 -29.85 -7.97 28.74
N GLY A 74 -28.61 -7.61 28.43
CA GLY A 74 -27.53 -8.50 27.99
C GLY A 74 -27.59 -8.88 26.51
N GLN A 75 -28.50 -8.30 25.71
CA GLN A 75 -28.54 -8.49 24.26
C GLN A 75 -27.39 -7.74 23.59
N ARG A 76 -26.83 -8.36 22.56
CA ARG A 76 -25.78 -7.77 21.73
C ARG A 76 -26.18 -7.78 20.27
N PHE A 77 -25.95 -6.66 19.60
CA PHE A 77 -26.21 -6.50 18.16
C PHE A 77 -25.12 -5.65 17.51
N ILE A 78 -24.95 -5.79 16.20
CA ILE A 78 -23.97 -5.02 15.42
C ILE A 78 -24.72 -4.07 14.49
N ALA A 79 -24.29 -2.81 14.45
CA ALA A 79 -24.75 -1.81 13.50
C ALA A 79 -23.58 -1.40 12.59
N SER A 80 -23.82 -1.43 11.28
CA SER A 80 -22.86 -0.97 10.28
C SER A 80 -22.87 0.56 10.13
N GLU A 81 -21.87 1.10 9.44
CA GLU A 81 -21.84 2.51 9.08
C GLU A 81 -23.11 2.90 8.31
N GLY A 82 -23.74 4.02 8.69
CA GLY A 82 -25.05 4.43 8.18
C GLY A 82 -26.26 3.84 8.92
N GLN A 83 -26.09 2.86 9.80
CA GLN A 83 -27.17 2.28 10.63
C GLN A 83 -27.20 2.78 12.07
N TYR A 84 -26.25 3.64 12.47
CA TYR A 84 -26.22 4.26 13.78
C TYR A 84 -25.79 5.73 13.70
N ILE A 85 -26.21 6.51 14.68
CA ILE A 85 -25.81 7.91 14.90
C ILE A 85 -25.41 8.02 16.37
N ILE A 86 -24.19 8.47 16.62
CA ILE A 86 -23.71 8.81 17.96
C ILE A 86 -23.43 10.31 17.96
N ASP A 87 -24.36 11.09 18.51
CA ASP A 87 -24.23 12.55 18.63
C ASP A 87 -24.27 12.98 20.09
N GLY A 88 -23.11 13.38 20.62
CA GLY A 88 -22.97 13.84 21.99
C GLY A 88 -23.41 12.81 23.02
N ASN A 89 -24.61 12.99 23.56
CA ASN A 89 -25.22 12.13 24.58
C ASN A 89 -26.29 11.20 24.03
N GLU A 90 -26.59 11.22 22.72
CA GLU A 90 -27.61 10.39 22.10
C GLU A 90 -26.97 9.30 21.22
N ILE A 91 -27.48 8.08 21.35
CA ILE A 91 -27.21 6.93 20.51
C ILE A 91 -28.52 6.58 19.82
N MET A 92 -28.61 6.87 18.54
CA MET A 92 -29.74 6.48 17.70
C MET A 92 -29.33 5.35 16.77
N VAL A 93 -30.21 4.39 16.56
CA VAL A 93 -29.96 3.22 15.71
C VAL A 93 -31.13 3.04 14.76
N SER A 94 -30.84 2.66 13.51
CA SER A 94 -31.86 2.45 12.50
C SER A 94 -32.88 1.40 12.94
N SER A 95 -34.15 1.64 12.65
CA SER A 95 -35.24 0.69 12.88
C SER A 95 -35.12 -0.59 12.04
N GLU A 96 -34.26 -0.61 11.02
CA GLU A 96 -33.95 -1.76 10.15
C GLU A 96 -32.66 -2.47 10.57
N LEU A 97 -32.51 -2.82 11.85
CA LEU A 97 -31.32 -3.51 12.30
C LEU A 97 -31.38 -5.03 12.00
N VAL A 98 -30.35 -5.57 11.33
CA VAL A 98 -30.39 -6.91 10.71
C VAL A 98 -29.67 -8.02 11.50
N THR A 99 -28.84 -7.74 12.52
CA THR A 99 -28.02 -8.83 13.12
C THR A 99 -27.94 -8.81 14.66
N VAL A 100 -28.54 -9.84 15.29
CA VAL A 100 -28.43 -10.12 16.74
C VAL A 100 -27.39 -11.22 16.96
N VAL A 101 -26.40 -10.99 17.83
CA VAL A 101 -25.20 -11.84 17.93
C VAL A 101 -25.33 -12.96 18.98
N SER A 102 -26.13 -12.82 20.06
CA SER A 102 -26.57 -13.92 20.99
C SER A 102 -27.24 -13.44 22.30
N GLY A 103 -28.01 -14.34 22.97
CA GLY A 103 -28.54 -14.22 24.35
C GLY A 103 -29.57 -15.33 24.70
N PRO A 104 -29.71 -15.78 25.98
CA PRO A 104 -30.58 -16.90 26.33
C PRO A 104 -32.08 -16.51 26.39
N GLY A 105 -32.90 -17.18 25.58
CA GLY A 105 -34.37 -17.19 25.69
C GLY A 105 -35.09 -16.30 24.67
N LEU A 106 -35.33 -16.84 23.46
CA LEU A 106 -36.16 -16.19 22.45
C LEU A 106 -37.66 -16.36 22.76
N ASN A 107 -38.32 -15.25 23.08
CA ASN A 107 -39.71 -15.04 22.67
C ASN A 107 -39.69 -13.92 21.63
N THR A 108 -39.86 -14.29 20.36
CA THR A 108 -39.91 -13.40 19.19
C THR A 108 -41.07 -12.39 19.23
N THR A 109 -41.93 -12.45 20.27
CA THR A 109 -43.00 -11.48 20.51
C THR A 109 -42.53 -10.24 21.29
N VAL A 110 -41.33 -10.20 21.90
CA VAL A 110 -40.92 -9.06 22.76
C VAL A 110 -40.23 -7.93 22.00
N VAL A 111 -39.57 -8.18 20.86
CA VAL A 111 -39.11 -7.11 19.95
C VAL A 111 -40.30 -6.45 19.25
N ALA A 112 -41.39 -7.18 19.01
CA ALA A 112 -42.65 -6.61 18.52
C ALA A 112 -43.53 -5.95 19.61
N VAL A 113 -43.28 -6.20 20.90
CA VAL A 113 -44.10 -5.67 22.02
C VAL A 113 -43.43 -4.53 22.80
N ALA A 114 -42.11 -4.33 22.68
CA ALA A 114 -41.49 -3.06 23.08
C ALA A 114 -41.79 -1.94 22.06
N VAL A 115 -41.88 -2.28 20.76
CA VAL A 115 -42.14 -1.35 19.65
C VAL A 115 -43.65 -1.04 19.46
N ALA A 116 -44.57 -1.86 20.00
CA ALA A 116 -46.02 -1.63 19.94
C ALA A 116 -46.61 -0.97 21.21
N GLY A 117 -45.76 -0.51 22.14
CA GLY A 117 -46.14 -0.04 23.47
C GLY A 117 -46.50 1.44 23.61
N ALA A 118 -46.93 2.16 22.56
CA ALA A 118 -47.37 3.56 22.72
C ALA A 118 -48.41 4.10 21.70
N ALA A 119 -49.00 3.26 20.84
CA ALA A 119 -49.91 3.74 19.78
C ALA A 119 -51.33 3.14 19.82
N LEU A 120 -51.85 2.78 21.00
CA LEU A 120 -53.24 2.30 21.13
C LEU A 120 -54.01 2.98 22.25
N LEU A 121 -54.33 4.28 22.11
CA LEU A 121 -55.48 4.85 22.83
C LEU A 121 -56.06 6.15 22.24
N VAL A 122 -56.35 6.23 20.94
CA VAL A 122 -57.49 7.04 20.44
C VAL A 122 -57.99 6.41 19.15
N GLY A 123 -59.17 5.78 19.19
CA GLY A 123 -59.76 5.16 18.00
C GLY A 123 -60.79 4.07 18.28
N LEU A 124 -61.10 3.78 19.53
CA LEU A 124 -62.28 2.98 19.88
C LEU A 124 -63.50 3.90 20.09
N LEU A 125 -63.93 4.59 19.03
CA LEU A 125 -65.27 5.19 18.96
C LEU A 125 -65.63 5.52 17.51
N ILE A 126 -66.46 4.68 16.89
CA ILE A 126 -67.69 5.02 16.15
C ILE A 126 -68.06 3.76 15.35
N LEU A 127 -68.95 2.98 15.95
CA LEU A 127 -69.90 2.17 15.21
C LEU A 127 -71.02 3.11 14.73
N ALA A 128 -71.45 2.91 13.48
CA ALA A 128 -72.65 3.43 12.82
C ALA A 128 -72.60 4.84 12.18
N ALA A 129 -72.53 4.89 10.84
CA ALA A 129 -73.55 5.50 9.98
C ALA A 129 -73.30 5.22 8.48
N ASN A 130 -74.37 4.75 7.83
CA ASN A 130 -74.78 4.76 6.42
C ASN A 130 -73.97 5.47 5.31
N ASP A 131 -73.99 4.78 4.16
CA ASP A 131 -74.25 5.19 2.76
C ASP A 131 -73.41 6.24 2.00
N ASP A 132 -73.29 5.88 0.72
CA ASP A 132 -73.04 6.64 -0.50
C ASP A 132 -71.61 7.11 -0.82
N ASP A 133 -70.95 6.23 -1.58
CA ASP A 133 -70.51 6.43 -2.96
C ASP A 133 -69.67 7.67 -3.36
N SER A 134 -68.67 7.37 -4.20
CA SER A 134 -67.98 8.20 -5.19
C SER A 134 -66.67 8.95 -4.86
N SER A 135 -65.64 8.50 -5.61
CA SER A 135 -64.37 9.14 -6.02
C SER A 135 -63.13 8.95 -5.14
N SER A 136 -62.44 7.82 -5.37
CA SER A 136 -61.04 7.62 -4.99
C SER A 136 -60.10 8.29 -5.99
N THR A 137 -59.29 9.21 -5.49
CA THR A 137 -58.02 9.60 -6.12
C THR A 137 -56.99 8.60 -5.58
N SER A 138 -56.47 7.72 -6.43
CA SER A 138 -55.58 6.64 -6.02
C SER A 138 -54.17 7.18 -5.72
N THR A 139 -53.83 7.27 -4.43
CA THR A 139 -52.45 7.25 -3.95
C THR A 139 -51.97 5.79 -3.93
N THR A 140 -50.99 5.45 -4.77
CA THR A 140 -50.30 4.15 -4.75
C THR A 140 -49.35 4.09 -3.56
N THR A 141 -49.81 3.56 -2.44
CA THR A 141 -48.97 2.95 -1.40
C THR A 141 -48.56 1.56 -1.89
N THR A 142 -47.28 1.35 -2.21
CA THR A 142 -46.69 0.03 -2.42
C THR A 142 -46.53 -0.66 -1.06
N THR A 143 -47.55 -1.39 -0.64
CA THR A 143 -47.38 -2.46 0.34
C THR A 143 -46.65 -3.61 -0.35
N SER A 144 -45.44 -3.97 0.12
CA SER A 144 -44.83 -5.25 -0.23
C SER A 144 -45.70 -6.38 0.30
N SER A 145 -46.61 -6.85 -0.55
CA SER A 145 -47.28 -8.13 -0.39
C SER A 145 -46.22 -9.21 -0.65
N THR A 146 -45.69 -9.84 0.40
CA THR A 146 -45.01 -11.13 0.22
C THR A 146 -46.08 -12.14 -0.16
N THR A 147 -46.29 -12.31 -1.46
CA THR A 147 -47.18 -13.35 -1.99
C THR A 147 -46.62 -14.69 -1.50
N PRO A 148 -47.36 -15.46 -0.69
CA PRO A 148 -46.83 -16.68 -0.10
C PRO A 148 -46.48 -17.70 -1.19
N THR A 149 -45.26 -18.25 -1.13
CA THR A 149 -44.81 -19.30 -2.05
C THR A 149 -45.49 -20.62 -1.74
N VAL A 150 -46.12 -21.23 -2.74
CA VAL A 150 -46.75 -22.54 -2.66
C VAL A 150 -45.81 -23.57 -3.27
N THR A 151 -45.51 -24.65 -2.55
CA THR A 151 -44.71 -25.75 -3.10
C THR A 151 -45.61 -26.83 -3.71
N VAL A 152 -45.35 -27.21 -4.96
CA VAL A 152 -46.03 -28.29 -5.68
C VAL A 152 -45.04 -29.41 -5.94
N SER A 153 -45.26 -30.59 -5.36
CA SER A 153 -44.38 -31.75 -5.57
C SER A 153 -44.75 -32.50 -6.85
N ILE A 154 -43.79 -32.65 -7.76
CA ILE A 154 -43.89 -33.51 -8.93
C ILE A 154 -43.20 -34.83 -8.60
N THR A 155 -43.94 -35.93 -8.70
CA THR A 155 -43.48 -37.27 -8.36
C THR A 155 -43.74 -38.21 -9.53
N SER A 156 -43.21 -39.44 -9.47
CA SER A 156 -43.47 -40.46 -10.50
C SER A 156 -44.94 -40.89 -10.65
N ALA A 157 -45.85 -40.39 -9.80
CA ALA A 157 -47.29 -40.56 -9.95
C ALA A 157 -47.99 -39.35 -10.60
N SER A 158 -47.28 -38.25 -10.80
CA SER A 158 -47.78 -37.05 -11.48
C SER A 158 -47.84 -37.30 -12.99
N SER A 159 -48.82 -36.73 -13.68
CA SER A 159 -48.97 -36.83 -15.14
C SER A 159 -49.78 -35.66 -15.70
N GLY A 160 -49.60 -35.36 -16.99
CA GLY A 160 -50.31 -34.31 -17.72
C GLY A 160 -49.77 -32.90 -17.43
N ALA A 161 -50.61 -31.89 -17.65
CA ALA A 161 -50.28 -30.49 -17.37
C ALA A 161 -50.36 -30.17 -15.87
N ILE A 162 -49.30 -29.56 -15.34
CA ILE A 162 -49.22 -29.06 -13.96
C ILE A 162 -49.17 -27.54 -14.03
N ALA A 163 -50.10 -26.88 -13.34
CA ALA A 163 -50.19 -25.42 -13.33
C ALA A 163 -50.09 -24.87 -11.90
N GLY A 164 -49.39 -23.76 -11.77
CA GLY A 164 -49.32 -22.89 -10.62
C GLY A 164 -50.55 -21.99 -10.53
N GLY A 165 -50.53 -21.10 -9.54
CA GLY A 165 -51.65 -20.24 -9.21
C GLY A 165 -51.45 -18.80 -9.65
N GLY A 166 -52.16 -17.89 -8.96
CA GLY A 166 -51.87 -16.45 -9.00
C GLY A 166 -50.87 -16.00 -7.92
N SER A 167 -50.21 -16.96 -7.27
CA SER A 167 -49.21 -16.78 -6.24
C SER A 167 -47.90 -17.40 -6.69
N ASN A 168 -46.78 -16.99 -6.11
CA ASN A 168 -45.48 -17.62 -6.31
C ASN A 168 -45.57 -19.15 -6.07
N THR A 169 -45.06 -19.95 -6.99
CA THR A 169 -45.14 -21.41 -7.00
C THR A 169 -43.74 -22.00 -7.17
N ALA A 170 -43.34 -22.90 -6.27
CA ALA A 170 -42.11 -23.68 -6.40
C ALA A 170 -42.47 -25.14 -6.72
N PHE A 171 -42.21 -25.59 -7.95
CA PHE A 171 -42.35 -26.97 -8.36
C PHE A 171 -41.12 -27.76 -7.92
N ALA A 172 -41.30 -28.79 -7.08
CA ALA A 172 -40.19 -29.59 -6.56
C ALA A 172 -40.20 -30.98 -7.21
N VAL A 173 -39.11 -31.33 -7.89
CA VAL A 173 -38.87 -32.61 -8.55
C VAL A 173 -37.72 -33.31 -7.84
N THR A 174 -37.99 -34.46 -7.23
CA THR A 174 -36.95 -35.22 -6.51
C THR A 174 -36.19 -36.20 -7.37
N ASP A 175 -36.65 -36.47 -8.60
CA ASP A 175 -36.06 -37.40 -9.56
C ASP A 175 -36.51 -36.98 -10.96
N VAL A 176 -35.58 -36.77 -11.90
CA VAL A 176 -35.86 -36.35 -13.29
C VAL A 176 -36.83 -37.31 -13.98
N ALA A 177 -36.83 -38.60 -13.63
CA ALA A 177 -37.77 -39.56 -14.20
C ALA A 177 -39.25 -39.19 -13.95
N ALA A 178 -39.54 -38.39 -12.92
CA ALA A 178 -40.88 -37.90 -12.63
C ALA A 178 -41.44 -36.92 -13.69
N LEU A 179 -40.59 -36.38 -14.58
CA LEU A 179 -41.00 -35.48 -15.66
C LEU A 179 -41.49 -36.21 -16.91
N THR A 180 -41.22 -37.52 -17.05
CA THR A 180 -41.52 -38.29 -18.28
C THR A 180 -42.99 -38.29 -18.70
N ASP A 181 -43.92 -38.24 -17.73
CA ASP A 181 -45.37 -38.24 -17.98
C ASP A 181 -46.00 -36.83 -17.85
N ILE A 182 -45.17 -35.77 -17.73
CA ILE A 182 -45.61 -34.38 -17.59
C ILE A 182 -45.62 -33.70 -18.96
N ASP A 183 -46.80 -33.23 -19.38
CA ASP A 183 -46.96 -32.53 -20.67
C ASP A 183 -46.46 -31.07 -20.58
N SER A 184 -46.73 -30.40 -19.45
CA SER A 184 -46.31 -29.02 -19.21
C SER A 184 -46.20 -28.67 -17.72
N VAL A 185 -45.32 -27.73 -17.40
CA VAL A 185 -45.25 -27.04 -16.10
C VAL A 185 -45.45 -25.54 -16.35
N ASP A 186 -46.58 -25.01 -15.93
CA ASP A 186 -46.95 -23.59 -16.06
C ASP A 186 -46.93 -22.93 -14.68
N GLY A 187 -46.10 -21.91 -14.46
CA GLY A 187 -46.06 -21.15 -13.20
C GLY A 187 -47.33 -20.34 -12.93
N GLY A 188 -48.03 -19.93 -13.98
CA GLY A 188 -49.19 -19.04 -13.89
C GLY A 188 -48.76 -17.58 -13.77
N THR A 189 -49.26 -16.87 -12.76
CA THR A 189 -48.87 -15.48 -12.51
C THR A 189 -48.25 -15.37 -11.13
N GLY A 190 -47.02 -14.90 -11.04
CA GLY A 190 -46.27 -14.87 -9.79
C GLY A 190 -44.79 -14.80 -10.09
N THR A 191 -43.96 -15.13 -9.09
CA THR A 191 -42.59 -15.55 -9.33
C THR A 191 -42.51 -17.04 -9.04
N ASP A 192 -42.30 -17.82 -10.08
CA ASP A 192 -42.46 -19.26 -10.12
C ASP A 192 -41.12 -19.94 -10.49
N SER A 193 -40.89 -21.12 -9.92
CA SER A 193 -39.64 -21.86 -10.10
C SER A 193 -39.83 -23.36 -10.21
N LEU A 194 -38.97 -24.03 -10.95
CA LEU A 194 -38.86 -25.49 -11.00
C LEU A 194 -37.52 -25.93 -10.40
N SER A 195 -37.53 -26.68 -9.29
CA SER A 195 -36.33 -27.18 -8.63
C SER A 195 -36.21 -28.69 -8.79
N ILE A 196 -35.11 -29.14 -9.40
CA ILE A 196 -34.73 -30.54 -9.59
C ILE A 196 -33.60 -30.86 -8.61
N THR A 197 -33.97 -31.46 -7.47
CA THR A 197 -33.03 -31.69 -6.36
C THR A 197 -32.25 -33.00 -6.50
N ALA A 198 -32.65 -33.89 -7.40
CA ALA A 198 -31.83 -35.06 -7.73
C ALA A 198 -30.59 -34.60 -8.49
N ALA A 199 -29.42 -34.81 -7.89
CA ALA A 199 -28.16 -34.46 -8.52
C ALA A 199 -27.97 -35.26 -9.83
N LEU A 200 -27.75 -34.55 -10.94
CA LEU A 200 -27.30 -35.14 -12.20
C LEU A 200 -25.85 -35.58 -12.07
N THR A 201 -25.55 -36.82 -12.43
CA THR A 201 -24.22 -37.45 -12.30
C THR A 201 -23.65 -37.86 -13.67
N ASN A 202 -22.49 -38.52 -13.67
CA ASN A 202 -21.74 -38.83 -14.89
C ASN A 202 -22.57 -39.58 -15.95
N GLY A 203 -22.83 -38.92 -17.08
CA GLY A 203 -23.59 -39.49 -18.20
C GLY A 203 -25.10 -39.31 -18.10
N ASP A 204 -25.60 -38.61 -17.08
CA ASP A 204 -27.01 -38.20 -17.00
C ASP A 204 -27.27 -37.06 -17.98
N SER A 205 -28.50 -37.01 -18.49
CA SER A 205 -29.00 -35.94 -19.36
C SER A 205 -30.39 -35.50 -18.90
N LEU A 206 -30.58 -34.19 -18.75
CA LEU A 206 -31.91 -33.57 -18.65
C LEU A 206 -32.22 -32.96 -20.00
N ASP A 207 -33.28 -33.42 -20.68
CA ASP A 207 -33.66 -32.92 -21.99
C ASP A 207 -35.17 -32.73 -22.03
N PHE A 208 -35.61 -31.47 -21.90
CA PHE A 208 -37.03 -31.12 -21.88
C PHE A 208 -37.73 -31.42 -23.22
N GLY A 209 -37.01 -31.30 -24.34
CA GLY A 209 -37.52 -31.64 -25.67
C GLY A 209 -37.79 -33.13 -25.84
N SER A 210 -36.86 -33.98 -25.41
CA SER A 210 -37.03 -35.45 -25.41
C SER A 210 -38.05 -35.93 -24.39
N LEU A 211 -38.17 -35.25 -23.25
CA LEU A 211 -39.24 -35.51 -22.26
C LEU A 211 -40.62 -35.10 -22.79
N GLY A 212 -40.68 -34.17 -23.76
CA GLY A 212 -41.93 -33.62 -24.26
C GLY A 212 -42.63 -32.70 -23.26
N THR A 213 -41.90 -32.20 -22.26
CA THR A 213 -42.38 -31.29 -21.22
C THR A 213 -42.10 -29.86 -21.63
N THR A 214 -43.14 -29.03 -21.70
CA THR A 214 -43.03 -27.58 -21.96
C THR A 214 -43.01 -26.78 -20.65
N LEU A 215 -42.25 -25.69 -20.60
CA LEU A 215 -42.09 -24.84 -19.43
C LEU A 215 -42.66 -23.45 -19.72
N GLU A 216 -43.74 -23.08 -19.04
CA GLU A 216 -44.43 -21.81 -19.26
C GLU A 216 -44.41 -20.97 -17.98
N ASN A 217 -44.19 -19.65 -18.12
CA ASN A 217 -44.26 -18.70 -17.00
C ASN A 217 -43.40 -19.11 -15.78
N LEU A 218 -42.18 -19.58 -16.02
CA LEU A 218 -41.20 -19.87 -14.96
C LEU A 218 -40.05 -18.86 -15.04
N GLU A 219 -39.76 -18.16 -13.95
CA GLU A 219 -38.61 -17.27 -13.91
C GLU A 219 -37.29 -18.04 -13.80
N ASN A 220 -37.28 -19.19 -13.12
CA ASN A 220 -36.10 -20.02 -13.01
C ASN A 220 -36.36 -21.54 -12.97
N VAL A 221 -35.38 -22.28 -13.47
CA VAL A 221 -35.24 -23.73 -13.33
C VAL A 221 -33.92 -23.99 -12.59
N GLU A 222 -33.98 -24.59 -11.41
CA GLU A 222 -32.80 -24.93 -10.61
C GLU A 222 -32.49 -26.43 -10.72
N VAL A 223 -31.24 -26.76 -11.06
CA VAL A 223 -30.77 -28.13 -11.26
C VAL A 223 -29.51 -28.34 -10.42
N THR A 224 -29.52 -29.36 -9.57
CA THR A 224 -28.31 -29.80 -8.89
C THR A 224 -27.49 -30.72 -9.79
N VAL A 225 -26.19 -30.47 -9.92
CA VAL A 225 -25.25 -31.28 -10.72
C VAL A 225 -24.10 -31.76 -9.84
N ASN A 226 -23.79 -33.04 -9.88
CA ASN A 226 -22.62 -33.64 -9.20
C ASN A 226 -21.92 -34.58 -10.18
N SER A 227 -21.10 -34.01 -11.06
CA SER A 227 -20.50 -34.76 -12.17
C SER A 227 -18.99 -34.54 -12.29
N ALA A 228 -18.25 -35.65 -12.27
CA ALA A 228 -16.83 -35.72 -12.60
C ALA A 228 -16.57 -36.14 -14.07
N GLY A 229 -17.60 -36.59 -14.80
CA GLY A 229 -17.51 -37.20 -16.13
C GLY A 229 -18.42 -36.57 -17.18
N GLY A 230 -19.08 -35.47 -16.82
CA GLY A 230 -19.93 -34.65 -17.67
C GLY A 230 -21.44 -34.89 -17.51
N VAL A 231 -22.24 -33.86 -17.75
CA VAL A 231 -23.72 -33.83 -17.72
C VAL A 231 -24.22 -32.96 -18.88
N ALA A 232 -25.34 -33.34 -19.50
CA ALA A 232 -26.00 -32.53 -20.53
C ALA A 232 -27.37 -32.03 -20.04
N ILE A 233 -27.64 -30.74 -20.24
CA ILE A 233 -28.92 -30.09 -19.94
C ILE A 233 -29.40 -29.41 -21.24
N ASP A 234 -30.46 -29.93 -21.83
CA ASP A 234 -31.12 -29.34 -22.99
C ASP A 234 -32.39 -28.61 -22.52
N MET A 235 -32.37 -27.29 -22.67
CA MET A 235 -33.46 -26.39 -22.26
C MET A 235 -34.51 -26.19 -23.35
N ASN A 236 -34.38 -26.81 -24.54
CA ASN A 236 -35.36 -26.78 -25.63
C ASN A 236 -35.87 -25.36 -25.99
N SER A 237 -35.04 -24.35 -25.81
CA SER A 237 -35.35 -22.92 -25.99
C SER A 237 -36.52 -22.42 -25.13
N GLU A 238 -36.75 -23.02 -23.97
CA GLU A 238 -37.78 -22.57 -23.01
C GLU A 238 -37.41 -21.21 -22.38
N ASP A 239 -38.43 -20.37 -22.15
CA ASP A 239 -38.23 -18.97 -21.72
C ASP A 239 -38.02 -18.85 -20.20
N THR A 240 -36.84 -19.22 -19.69
CA THR A 240 -36.52 -19.26 -18.25
C THR A 240 -35.04 -18.98 -17.98
N THR A 241 -34.72 -18.56 -16.75
CA THR A 241 -33.32 -18.56 -16.27
C THR A 241 -32.94 -19.97 -15.84
N LEU A 242 -31.76 -20.46 -16.20
CA LEU A 242 -31.23 -21.73 -15.68
C LEU A 242 -30.34 -21.46 -14.47
N VAL A 243 -30.57 -22.16 -13.36
CA VAL A 243 -29.71 -22.13 -12.17
C VAL A 243 -29.09 -23.51 -12.00
N ILE A 244 -27.76 -23.57 -11.96
CA ILE A 244 -26.99 -24.80 -11.79
C ILE A 244 -26.31 -24.74 -10.43
N ASP A 245 -26.68 -25.65 -9.54
CA ASP A 245 -25.96 -25.90 -8.30
C ASP A 245 -24.93 -27.02 -8.55
N ALA A 246 -23.71 -26.63 -8.91
CA ALA A 246 -22.62 -27.55 -9.19
C ALA A 246 -21.94 -27.99 -7.88
N ASN A 247 -21.85 -29.29 -7.69
CA ASN A 247 -21.18 -29.93 -6.54
C ASN A 247 -19.86 -30.55 -6.98
N THR A 248 -18.74 -30.02 -6.47
CA THR A 248 -17.38 -30.61 -6.34
C THR A 248 -16.83 -31.47 -7.50
N GLY A 249 -17.27 -31.26 -8.75
CA GLY A 249 -16.90 -32.07 -9.91
C GLY A 249 -15.91 -31.36 -10.83
N THR A 250 -15.18 -32.11 -11.66
CA THR A 250 -14.24 -31.53 -12.66
C THR A 250 -14.65 -31.83 -14.11
N GLY A 251 -15.87 -32.32 -14.33
CA GLY A 251 -16.38 -32.65 -15.65
C GLY A 251 -16.97 -31.45 -16.39
N THR A 252 -17.37 -31.64 -17.65
CA THR A 252 -18.08 -30.61 -18.43
C THR A 252 -19.59 -30.66 -18.18
N ILE A 253 -20.19 -29.55 -17.79
CA ILE A 253 -21.64 -29.35 -17.81
C ILE A 253 -21.97 -28.69 -19.14
N THR A 254 -22.63 -29.41 -20.04
CA THR A 254 -23.05 -28.89 -21.34
C THR A 254 -24.51 -28.45 -21.24
N VAL A 255 -24.79 -27.19 -21.54
CA VAL A 255 -26.13 -26.63 -21.66
C VAL A 255 -26.41 -26.38 -23.14
N THR A 256 -27.46 -26.98 -23.69
CA THR A 256 -27.90 -26.74 -25.07
C THR A 256 -29.27 -26.10 -25.13
N ASP A 257 -29.53 -25.47 -26.26
CA ASP A 257 -30.78 -24.81 -26.58
C ASP A 257 -31.27 -23.86 -25.47
N LEU A 258 -30.36 -23.08 -24.86
CA LEU A 258 -30.75 -22.07 -23.87
C LEU A 258 -31.43 -20.89 -24.55
N GLY A 259 -32.71 -20.69 -24.24
CA GLY A 259 -33.55 -19.60 -24.78
C GLY A 259 -33.38 -18.27 -24.04
N ALA A 260 -34.26 -17.31 -24.37
CA ALA A 260 -34.31 -16.04 -23.64
C ALA A 260 -34.87 -16.27 -22.22
N LYS A 261 -34.42 -15.51 -21.22
CA LYS A 261 -35.02 -15.56 -19.89
C LYS A 261 -36.46 -15.07 -19.91
N HIS A 262 -37.25 -15.52 -18.94
CA HIS A 262 -38.64 -15.08 -18.78
C HIS A 262 -38.77 -13.55 -18.82
N GLY A 263 -39.70 -13.07 -19.65
CA GLY A 263 -39.96 -11.63 -19.82
C GLY A 263 -38.94 -10.89 -20.68
N SER A 264 -37.93 -11.57 -21.24
CA SER A 264 -37.01 -11.02 -22.24
C SER A 264 -37.23 -11.67 -23.61
N THR A 265 -36.81 -10.98 -24.66
CA THR A 265 -36.80 -11.51 -26.04
C THR A 265 -35.39 -11.56 -26.64
N ASP A 266 -34.40 -10.99 -25.96
CA ASP A 266 -33.04 -10.77 -26.47
C ASP A 266 -31.94 -11.13 -25.46
N THR A 267 -32.30 -11.60 -24.25
CA THR A 267 -31.37 -11.93 -23.17
C THR A 267 -31.54 -13.38 -22.73
N ALA A 268 -30.51 -14.21 -22.86
CA ALA A 268 -30.44 -15.50 -22.15
C ALA A 268 -29.81 -15.30 -20.76
N ALA A 269 -30.15 -16.15 -19.79
CA ALA A 269 -29.59 -16.05 -18.44
C ALA A 269 -29.32 -17.41 -17.79
N LEU A 270 -28.17 -17.50 -17.12
CA LEU A 270 -27.74 -18.68 -16.39
C LEU A 270 -27.02 -18.25 -15.10
N THR A 271 -27.34 -18.89 -13.97
CA THR A 271 -26.57 -18.77 -12.72
C THR A 271 -25.88 -20.09 -12.43
N ALA A 272 -24.58 -20.06 -12.18
CA ALA A 272 -23.80 -21.22 -11.75
C ALA A 272 -23.26 -21.01 -10.33
N LYS A 273 -23.60 -21.93 -9.44
CA LYS A 273 -23.16 -21.94 -8.04
C LYS A 273 -22.18 -23.08 -7.83
N GLY A 274 -21.07 -22.83 -7.14
CA GLY A 274 -20.12 -23.86 -6.72
C GLY A 274 -19.38 -24.56 -7.87
N LEU A 275 -19.19 -23.90 -9.01
CA LEU A 275 -18.35 -24.44 -10.08
C LEU A 275 -16.94 -24.68 -9.53
N ALA A 276 -16.47 -25.94 -9.56
CA ALA A 276 -15.18 -26.26 -8.97
C ALA A 276 -14.03 -25.94 -9.92
N ALA A 277 -12.82 -25.80 -9.36
CA ALA A 277 -11.59 -25.65 -10.14
C ALA A 277 -11.44 -26.78 -11.19
N GLY A 278 -11.15 -26.39 -12.44
CA GLY A 278 -11.00 -27.29 -13.58
C GLY A 278 -12.32 -27.85 -14.14
N GLN A 279 -13.48 -27.44 -13.62
CA GLN A 279 -14.79 -27.75 -14.20
C GLN A 279 -15.06 -26.84 -15.41
N THR A 280 -15.74 -27.36 -16.43
CA THR A 280 -16.16 -26.57 -17.60
C THR A 280 -17.67 -26.46 -17.65
N LEU A 281 -18.19 -25.24 -17.81
CA LEU A 281 -19.56 -24.95 -18.16
C LEU A 281 -19.59 -24.51 -19.63
N ASP A 282 -20.17 -25.34 -20.49
CA ASP A 282 -20.25 -25.14 -21.95
C ASP A 282 -21.70 -24.83 -22.33
N VAL A 283 -21.98 -23.62 -22.79
CA VAL A 283 -23.35 -23.11 -23.00
C VAL A 283 -23.57 -22.77 -24.47
N SER A 284 -24.56 -23.43 -25.07
CA SER A 284 -25.08 -23.11 -26.39
C SER A 284 -26.40 -22.36 -26.26
N VAL A 285 -26.36 -21.07 -26.59
CA VAL A 285 -27.55 -20.20 -26.65
C VAL A 285 -28.24 -20.39 -28.00
N THR A 286 -29.57 -20.48 -28.01
CA THR A 286 -30.36 -20.62 -29.23
C THR A 286 -31.44 -19.57 -29.37
N GLY A 287 -31.74 -19.24 -30.63
CA GLY A 287 -32.81 -18.32 -30.99
C GLY A 287 -32.28 -16.94 -31.41
N ALA A 288 -32.47 -16.59 -32.69
CA ALA A 288 -32.39 -15.19 -33.07
C ALA A 288 -33.65 -14.48 -32.50
N PRO A 289 -33.51 -13.38 -31.72
CA PRO A 289 -32.40 -12.44 -31.71
C PRO A 289 -31.65 -12.31 -30.36
N VAL A 290 -31.32 -13.40 -29.66
CA VAL A 290 -30.55 -13.29 -28.41
C VAL A 290 -29.17 -12.68 -28.70
N VAL A 291 -28.90 -11.52 -28.10
CA VAL A 291 -27.64 -10.77 -28.24
C VAL A 291 -27.00 -10.45 -26.89
N LYS A 292 -27.75 -10.62 -25.80
CA LYS A 292 -27.31 -10.42 -24.42
C LYS A 292 -27.26 -11.75 -23.67
N PHE A 293 -26.27 -11.91 -22.81
CA PHE A 293 -26.17 -13.02 -21.88
C PHE A 293 -25.96 -12.50 -20.45
N GLU A 294 -26.74 -13.00 -19.49
CA GLU A 294 -26.56 -12.72 -18.07
C GLU A 294 -26.02 -13.98 -17.36
N LEU A 295 -24.78 -13.91 -16.87
CA LEU A 295 -24.11 -14.97 -16.13
C LEU A 295 -24.05 -14.62 -14.63
N GLY A 296 -24.75 -15.38 -13.80
CA GLY A 296 -24.57 -15.33 -12.35
C GLY A 296 -23.48 -16.31 -11.90
N LEU A 297 -22.55 -15.87 -11.06
CA LEU A 297 -21.52 -16.73 -10.45
C LEU A 297 -21.62 -16.65 -8.92
N GLU A 298 -21.57 -17.81 -8.27
CA GLU A 298 -21.53 -17.92 -6.81
C GLU A 298 -20.45 -18.91 -6.39
N ASN A 299 -19.33 -18.41 -5.83
CA ASN A 299 -18.16 -19.20 -5.42
C ASN A 299 -17.61 -20.10 -6.56
N ALA A 300 -17.53 -19.58 -7.78
CA ALA A 300 -17.07 -20.33 -8.94
C ALA A 300 -15.53 -20.29 -9.03
N GLY A 301 -14.85 -21.41 -8.80
CA GLY A 301 -13.38 -21.46 -8.91
C GLY A 301 -12.63 -21.10 -7.62
N ASP A 302 -13.26 -21.13 -6.45
CA ASP A 302 -12.69 -20.82 -5.11
C ASP A 302 -11.36 -21.55 -4.74
N ALA A 303 -10.89 -22.53 -5.52
CA ALA A 303 -9.59 -23.19 -5.32
C ALA A 303 -8.72 -23.25 -6.60
N GLY A 304 -9.01 -22.39 -7.57
CA GLY A 304 -8.41 -22.32 -8.89
C GLY A 304 -9.46 -22.23 -10.00
N THR A 305 -9.01 -21.99 -11.23
CA THR A 305 -9.86 -21.54 -12.34
C THR A 305 -10.91 -22.57 -12.82
N ALA A 306 -12.19 -22.16 -12.89
CA ALA A 306 -13.24 -22.84 -13.65
C ALA A 306 -13.28 -22.31 -15.11
N THR A 307 -13.91 -23.02 -16.04
CA THR A 307 -14.05 -22.55 -17.44
C THR A 307 -15.52 -22.32 -17.78
N VAL A 308 -15.82 -21.19 -18.41
CA VAL A 308 -17.13 -20.88 -18.98
C VAL A 308 -16.95 -20.64 -20.48
N ASP A 309 -17.69 -21.37 -21.30
CA ASP A 309 -17.69 -21.25 -22.76
C ASP A 309 -19.09 -20.86 -23.25
N LEU A 310 -19.17 -19.73 -23.96
CA LEU A 310 -20.42 -19.17 -24.48
C LEU A 310 -20.46 -19.18 -26.03
N ASP A 311 -19.49 -19.80 -26.70
CA ASP A 311 -19.37 -19.79 -28.17
C ASP A 311 -19.91 -21.07 -28.85
N SER A 312 -20.59 -21.93 -28.09
CA SER A 312 -21.17 -23.18 -28.62
C SER A 312 -22.49 -22.98 -29.37
N GLY A 313 -22.97 -21.75 -29.57
CA GLY A 313 -24.30 -21.44 -30.10
C GLY A 313 -24.40 -20.11 -30.85
N VAL A 314 -25.40 -19.29 -30.50
CA VAL A 314 -25.45 -17.89 -30.92
C VAL A 314 -24.54 -17.08 -29.99
N ASP A 315 -23.45 -16.56 -30.54
CA ASP A 315 -22.46 -15.83 -29.75
C ASP A 315 -23.02 -14.47 -29.27
N PRO A 316 -23.14 -14.25 -27.95
CA PRO A 316 -23.63 -12.98 -27.42
C PRO A 316 -22.61 -11.87 -27.64
N THR A 317 -23.09 -10.67 -27.99
CA THR A 317 -22.22 -9.48 -28.13
C THR A 317 -22.11 -8.69 -26.83
N GLN A 318 -23.07 -8.85 -25.92
CA GLN A 318 -23.13 -8.20 -24.62
C GLN A 318 -23.22 -9.27 -23.52
N VAL A 319 -22.28 -9.28 -22.58
CA VAL A 319 -22.32 -10.22 -21.44
C VAL A 319 -22.35 -9.42 -20.14
N THR A 320 -23.24 -9.79 -19.24
CA THR A 320 -23.27 -9.28 -17.86
C THR A 320 -22.89 -10.41 -16.92
N ILE A 321 -21.83 -10.25 -16.14
CA ILE A 321 -21.45 -11.17 -15.06
C ILE A 321 -21.92 -10.55 -13.73
N THR A 322 -22.63 -11.33 -12.91
CA THR A 322 -23.02 -10.93 -11.55
C THR A 322 -22.42 -11.91 -10.55
N THR A 323 -21.48 -11.44 -9.73
CA THR A 323 -20.81 -12.25 -8.72
C THR A 323 -21.50 -12.18 -7.36
N SER A 324 -21.43 -13.28 -6.62
CA SER A 324 -21.97 -13.41 -5.27
C SER A 324 -21.21 -14.52 -4.54
N GLY A 325 -21.48 -14.68 -3.25
CA GLY A 325 -20.81 -15.67 -2.41
C GLY A 325 -19.83 -15.04 -1.44
N SER A 326 -19.10 -15.90 -0.73
CA SER A 326 -18.11 -15.51 0.29
C SER A 326 -16.68 -15.84 -0.12
N ALA A 327 -16.52 -16.38 -1.32
CA ALA A 327 -15.28 -16.85 -1.91
C ALA A 327 -15.07 -16.18 -3.27
N ASP A 328 -13.82 -16.18 -3.70
CA ASP A 328 -13.37 -15.60 -4.96
C ASP A 328 -13.99 -16.37 -6.13
N ASN A 329 -14.27 -15.66 -7.23
CA ASN A 329 -14.74 -16.26 -8.46
C ASN A 329 -13.63 -16.22 -9.51
N ASP A 330 -13.01 -17.36 -9.81
CA ASP A 330 -11.90 -17.46 -10.76
C ASP A 330 -12.34 -18.21 -12.01
N ILE A 331 -12.43 -17.51 -13.15
CA ILE A 331 -12.88 -18.12 -14.40
C ILE A 331 -11.93 -17.88 -15.58
N ALA A 332 -11.90 -18.86 -16.49
CA ALA A 332 -11.54 -18.68 -17.88
C ALA A 332 -12.83 -18.53 -18.68
N LEU A 333 -12.92 -17.51 -19.54
CA LEU A 333 -14.09 -17.20 -20.34
C LEU A 333 -13.77 -17.27 -21.84
N THR A 334 -14.62 -17.96 -22.58
CA THR A 334 -14.63 -17.96 -24.05
C THR A 334 -15.93 -17.33 -24.54
N ALA A 335 -15.81 -16.19 -25.23
CA ALA A 335 -16.94 -15.41 -25.77
C ALA A 335 -16.43 -14.52 -26.93
N ASN A 336 -16.10 -15.12 -28.07
CA ASN A 336 -15.37 -14.48 -29.16
C ASN A 336 -16.10 -13.30 -29.81
N ALA A 337 -17.43 -13.25 -29.74
CA ALA A 337 -18.22 -12.15 -30.29
C ALA A 337 -18.54 -11.02 -29.28
N MET A 338 -18.17 -11.19 -28.01
CA MET A 338 -18.44 -10.21 -26.96
C MET A 338 -17.66 -8.93 -27.22
N THR A 339 -18.37 -7.80 -27.35
CA THR A 339 -17.76 -6.46 -27.44
C THR A 339 -17.83 -5.72 -26.12
N ASP A 340 -18.91 -5.95 -25.37
CA ASP A 340 -19.24 -5.22 -24.15
C ASP A 340 -19.38 -6.21 -22.97
N LEU A 341 -18.56 -6.03 -21.95
CA LEU A 341 -18.62 -6.77 -20.69
C LEU A 341 -19.13 -5.84 -19.58
N THR A 342 -20.18 -6.26 -18.88
CA THR A 342 -20.63 -5.61 -17.64
C THR A 342 -20.39 -6.53 -16.45
N ILE A 343 -19.76 -6.05 -15.38
CA ILE A 343 -19.55 -6.79 -14.14
C ILE A 343 -20.33 -6.12 -13.00
N LYS A 344 -20.95 -6.94 -12.16
CA LYS A 344 -21.74 -6.51 -11.00
C LYS A 344 -21.53 -7.50 -9.87
N GLY A 345 -21.97 -7.13 -8.68
CA GLY A 345 -21.96 -8.02 -7.52
C GLY A 345 -20.93 -7.60 -6.49
N SER A 346 -20.87 -8.37 -5.41
CA SER A 346 -20.08 -8.02 -4.23
C SER A 346 -19.01 -9.05 -3.88
N ALA A 347 -18.83 -10.06 -4.72
CA ALA A 347 -17.79 -11.06 -4.54
C ALA A 347 -16.70 -10.84 -5.59
N ASP A 348 -15.48 -11.16 -5.21
CA ASP A 348 -14.29 -10.93 -6.02
C ASP A 348 -14.34 -11.77 -7.31
N LEU A 349 -13.69 -11.27 -8.37
CA LEU A 349 -13.68 -11.90 -9.69
C LEU A 349 -12.31 -11.79 -10.36
N GLU A 350 -11.73 -12.94 -10.70
CA GLU A 350 -10.62 -13.04 -11.65
C GLU A 350 -11.12 -13.58 -13.00
N ILE A 351 -10.86 -12.84 -14.09
CA ILE A 351 -10.95 -13.39 -15.45
C ILE A 351 -9.52 -13.66 -15.93
N THR A 352 -9.13 -14.93 -15.87
CA THR A 352 -7.77 -15.40 -16.19
C THR A 352 -7.39 -15.28 -17.67
N ASN A 353 -8.36 -15.07 -18.56
CA ASN A 353 -8.09 -14.81 -19.97
C ASN A 353 -7.88 -13.32 -20.23
N THR A 354 -6.99 -13.00 -21.16
CA THR A 354 -6.81 -11.62 -21.63
C THR A 354 -8.02 -11.17 -22.45
N LEU A 355 -8.72 -10.14 -21.98
CA LEU A 355 -9.78 -9.45 -22.72
C LEU A 355 -9.16 -8.68 -23.89
N GLY A 356 -9.73 -8.80 -25.09
CA GLY A 356 -9.10 -8.38 -26.35
C GLY A 356 -8.15 -9.42 -26.97
N GLY A 357 -7.82 -10.49 -26.23
CA GLY A 357 -6.98 -11.61 -26.70
C GLY A 357 -7.76 -12.72 -27.43
N THR A 358 -7.12 -13.86 -27.71
CA THR A 358 -7.66 -14.90 -28.63
C THR A 358 -9.11 -15.36 -28.36
N ASN A 359 -9.51 -15.56 -27.10
CA ASN A 359 -10.85 -16.05 -26.72
C ASN A 359 -11.89 -14.93 -26.52
N LEU A 360 -11.42 -13.68 -26.46
CA LEU A 360 -12.19 -12.49 -26.10
C LEU A 360 -11.82 -11.34 -27.04
N ALA A 361 -11.56 -11.65 -28.31
CA ALA A 361 -10.84 -10.77 -29.25
C ALA A 361 -11.64 -9.53 -29.67
N ALA A 362 -12.97 -9.57 -29.51
CA ALA A 362 -13.86 -8.49 -29.87
C ALA A 362 -14.11 -7.49 -28.73
N VAL A 363 -13.64 -7.77 -27.50
CA VAL A 363 -13.92 -6.94 -26.33
C VAL A 363 -13.24 -5.59 -26.48
N THR A 364 -14.02 -4.52 -26.33
CA THR A 364 -13.53 -3.15 -26.35
C THR A 364 -13.96 -2.33 -25.16
N ASP A 365 -15.03 -2.73 -24.47
CA ASP A 365 -15.65 -1.99 -23.37
C ASP A 365 -15.90 -2.92 -22.17
N ILE A 366 -15.40 -2.51 -21.00
CA ILE A 366 -15.58 -3.18 -19.71
C ILE A 366 -16.18 -2.17 -18.74
N ASN A 367 -17.36 -2.48 -18.20
CA ASN A 367 -18.06 -1.64 -17.24
C ASN A 367 -18.40 -2.41 -15.96
N ALA A 368 -17.68 -2.12 -14.90
CA ALA A 368 -17.89 -2.66 -13.57
C ALA A 368 -18.26 -1.60 -12.53
N ALA A 369 -18.76 -0.43 -12.94
CA ALA A 369 -19.14 0.70 -12.07
C ALA A 369 -20.05 0.38 -10.87
N THR A 370 -20.69 -0.80 -10.87
CA THR A 370 -21.60 -1.27 -9.81
C THR A 370 -21.11 -2.54 -9.09
N ALA A 371 -19.90 -3.00 -9.40
CA ALA A 371 -19.21 -4.05 -8.67
C ALA A 371 -18.61 -3.46 -7.38
N THR A 372 -18.57 -4.29 -6.34
CA THR A 372 -18.00 -3.92 -5.03
C THR A 372 -17.05 -4.95 -4.44
N GLY A 373 -16.78 -6.03 -5.19
CA GLY A 373 -15.72 -6.99 -4.86
C GLY A 373 -14.50 -6.67 -5.70
N ASP A 374 -13.34 -7.15 -5.27
CA ASP A 374 -12.07 -6.88 -5.92
C ASP A 374 -12.03 -7.60 -7.29
N LEU A 375 -11.59 -6.89 -8.34
CA LEU A 375 -11.50 -7.40 -9.70
C LEU A 375 -10.04 -7.56 -10.13
N GLU A 376 -9.68 -8.72 -10.67
CA GLU A 376 -8.41 -8.95 -11.33
C GLU A 376 -8.61 -9.29 -12.81
N LEU A 377 -8.26 -8.34 -13.69
CA LEU A 377 -8.47 -8.44 -15.13
C LEU A 377 -7.16 -8.24 -15.90
N SER A 378 -7.02 -8.97 -17.00
CA SER A 378 -5.93 -8.76 -17.97
C SER A 378 -6.47 -8.28 -19.31
N ILE A 379 -5.90 -7.22 -19.88
CA ILE A 379 -6.34 -6.65 -21.16
C ILE A 379 -5.21 -6.61 -22.19
N ASP A 380 -5.60 -6.69 -23.46
CA ASP A 380 -4.77 -6.41 -24.64
C ASP A 380 -4.95 -4.93 -25.06
N ALA A 381 -4.07 -4.44 -25.92
CA ALA A 381 -4.00 -3.07 -26.41
C ALA A 381 -5.21 -2.60 -27.25
N THR A 382 -6.18 -3.49 -27.51
CA THR A 382 -7.41 -3.23 -28.28
C THR A 382 -8.58 -2.79 -27.40
N VAL A 383 -8.53 -3.04 -26.10
CA VAL A 383 -9.55 -2.59 -25.14
C VAL A 383 -9.43 -1.07 -24.98
N GLN A 384 -10.56 -0.36 -25.03
CA GLN A 384 -10.61 1.10 -25.06
C GLN A 384 -11.13 1.69 -23.76
N THR A 385 -12.18 1.10 -23.18
CA THR A 385 -12.82 1.63 -21.98
C THR A 385 -12.86 0.56 -20.89
N VAL A 386 -12.43 0.96 -19.69
CA VAL A 386 -12.45 0.12 -18.49
C VAL A 386 -12.91 0.97 -17.32
N ASP A 387 -13.89 0.49 -16.58
CA ASP A 387 -14.32 1.01 -15.28
C ASP A 387 -14.39 -0.19 -14.32
N LEU A 388 -13.63 -0.19 -13.24
CA LEU A 388 -13.50 -1.32 -12.32
C LEU A 388 -14.46 -1.23 -11.11
N GLY A 389 -15.07 -0.07 -10.88
CA GLY A 389 -16.12 0.09 -9.86
C GLY A 389 -15.59 0.46 -8.48
N THR A 390 -15.76 -0.43 -7.51
CA THR A 390 -15.25 -0.23 -6.16
C THR A 390 -14.62 -1.52 -5.67
N GLY A 391 -13.56 -1.44 -4.90
CA GLY A 391 -12.75 -2.62 -4.55
C GLY A 391 -11.28 -2.20 -4.41
N ASN A 392 -10.37 -3.13 -4.27
CA ASN A 392 -8.96 -2.88 -4.60
C ASN A 392 -8.64 -3.66 -5.87
N ASP A 393 -8.85 -3.02 -7.01
CA ASP A 393 -8.86 -3.67 -8.30
C ASP A 393 -7.45 -3.74 -8.92
N THR A 394 -7.22 -4.75 -9.76
CA THR A 394 -5.97 -4.93 -10.50
C THR A 394 -6.25 -5.07 -12.00
N LEU A 395 -5.72 -4.11 -12.78
CA LEU A 395 -5.76 -4.12 -14.23
C LEU A 395 -4.37 -4.39 -14.81
N ASN A 396 -4.21 -5.56 -15.42
CA ASN A 396 -2.99 -5.97 -16.10
C ASN A 396 -3.04 -5.62 -17.60
N VAL A 397 -2.23 -4.66 -18.04
CA VAL A 397 -2.09 -4.29 -19.46
C VAL A 397 -0.92 -5.06 -20.07
N THR A 398 -1.25 -6.04 -20.92
CA THR A 398 -0.29 -7.06 -21.37
C THR A 398 0.51 -6.66 -22.62
N GLU A 399 0.04 -5.69 -23.39
CA GLU A 399 0.70 -5.15 -24.59
C GLU A 399 0.79 -3.62 -24.55
N THR A 400 1.66 -3.01 -25.37
CA THR A 400 1.70 -1.54 -25.49
C THR A 400 0.40 -1.03 -26.09
N MET A 401 -0.26 -0.09 -25.41
CA MET A 401 -1.51 0.51 -25.89
C MET A 401 -1.37 1.11 -27.30
N THR A 402 -2.30 0.75 -28.19
CA THR A 402 -2.35 1.27 -29.57
C THR A 402 -3.65 2.00 -29.90
N ALA A 403 -4.71 1.74 -29.13
CA ALA A 403 -6.00 2.43 -29.23
C ALA A 403 -6.07 3.63 -28.28
N ASN A 404 -7.10 4.46 -28.46
CA ASN A 404 -7.40 5.46 -27.45
C ASN A 404 -7.96 4.77 -26.20
N HIS A 405 -7.51 5.14 -25.01
CA HIS A 405 -7.95 4.53 -23.77
C HIS A 405 -8.62 5.52 -22.80
N ALA A 406 -9.55 5.01 -22.01
CA ALA A 406 -10.13 5.67 -20.85
C ALA A 406 -10.32 4.60 -19.76
N TYR A 407 -9.41 4.59 -18.78
CA TYR A 407 -9.39 3.59 -17.71
C TYR A 407 -9.67 4.26 -16.37
N ASP A 408 -10.68 3.78 -15.66
CA ASP A 408 -11.07 4.24 -14.33
C ASP A 408 -10.91 3.08 -13.35
N GLY A 409 -10.00 3.23 -12.38
CA GLY A 409 -9.79 2.25 -11.32
C GLY A 409 -10.96 2.18 -10.35
N GLY A 410 -11.79 3.23 -10.27
CA GLY A 410 -12.91 3.25 -9.35
C GLY A 410 -12.57 3.76 -7.94
N ASP A 411 -13.44 3.51 -6.97
CA ASP A 411 -13.13 3.87 -5.58
C ASP A 411 -12.40 2.70 -4.91
N GLY A 412 -11.13 2.90 -4.54
CA GLY A 412 -10.33 1.79 -4.08
C GLY A 412 -8.89 2.14 -3.74
N THR A 413 -8.05 1.11 -3.64
CA THR A 413 -6.62 1.25 -3.85
C THR A 413 -6.26 0.39 -5.04
N ASP A 414 -6.27 1.01 -6.21
CA ASP A 414 -6.27 0.28 -7.47
C ASP A 414 -4.87 0.20 -8.08
N VAL A 415 -4.60 -0.91 -8.77
CA VAL A 415 -3.30 -1.24 -9.36
C VAL A 415 -3.42 -1.30 -10.87
N LEU A 416 -2.65 -0.46 -11.56
CA LEU A 416 -2.40 -0.57 -12.99
C LEU A 416 -1.04 -1.23 -13.24
N ALA A 417 -1.04 -2.48 -13.68
CA ALA A 417 0.16 -3.23 -13.99
C ALA A 417 0.48 -3.17 -15.50
N LEU A 418 1.63 -2.60 -15.86
CA LEU A 418 2.04 -2.33 -17.24
C LEU A 418 3.20 -3.25 -17.66
N ALA A 419 2.96 -4.07 -18.69
CA ALA A 419 4.01 -4.90 -19.28
C ALA A 419 4.96 -4.09 -20.20
N ALA A 420 4.45 -3.10 -20.94
CA ALA A 420 5.18 -2.40 -22.00
C ALA A 420 4.95 -0.86 -22.07
N GLY A 421 4.57 -0.25 -20.95
CA GLY A 421 4.36 1.21 -20.80
C GLY A 421 2.99 1.72 -21.31
N ILE A 422 2.68 2.97 -20.98
CA ILE A 422 1.44 3.67 -21.35
C ILE A 422 1.77 5.06 -21.89
N ASN A 423 1.08 5.49 -22.96
CA ASN A 423 1.39 6.73 -23.66
C ASN A 423 0.25 7.75 -23.47
N ALA A 424 0.55 8.89 -22.84
CA ALA A 424 -0.42 9.96 -22.57
C ALA A 424 -1.07 10.53 -23.84
N ALA A 425 -0.42 10.43 -25.00
CA ALA A 425 -1.02 10.88 -26.26
C ALA A 425 -2.22 10.00 -26.71
N LEU A 426 -2.45 8.87 -26.06
CA LEU A 426 -3.46 7.89 -26.43
C LEU A 426 -4.66 7.88 -25.47
N GLY A 427 -4.70 8.59 -24.36
CA GLY A 427 -5.85 8.47 -23.46
C GLY A 427 -5.66 9.06 -22.09
N ASP A 428 -6.62 8.76 -21.22
CA ASP A 428 -6.66 9.22 -19.83
C ASP A 428 -6.84 8.00 -18.90
N VAL A 429 -6.25 8.07 -17.71
CA VAL A 429 -6.39 7.11 -16.60
C VAL A 429 -6.84 7.88 -15.36
N ASP A 430 -7.90 7.44 -14.70
CA ASP A 430 -8.42 8.05 -13.47
C ASP A 430 -8.46 7.02 -12.34
N LYS A 431 -8.40 7.54 -11.11
CA LYS A 431 -8.49 6.80 -9.84
C LYS A 431 -7.63 5.53 -9.78
N VAL A 432 -6.34 5.66 -10.10
CA VAL A 432 -5.35 4.61 -9.88
C VAL A 432 -4.30 5.10 -8.88
N GLU A 433 -4.13 4.40 -7.76
CA GLU A 433 -3.19 4.79 -6.71
C GLU A 433 -1.81 4.14 -6.87
N THR A 434 -1.74 2.99 -7.54
CA THR A 434 -0.53 2.18 -7.68
C THR A 434 -0.25 1.83 -9.14
N ILE A 435 0.98 2.09 -9.59
CA ILE A 435 1.45 1.63 -10.90
C ILE A 435 2.54 0.58 -10.69
N SER A 436 2.41 -0.57 -11.35
CA SER A 436 3.42 -1.62 -11.35
C SER A 436 3.98 -1.81 -12.75
N THR A 437 5.31 -1.90 -12.90
CA THR A 437 5.95 -2.08 -14.20
C THR A 437 6.96 -3.22 -14.18
N ALA A 438 6.95 -4.09 -15.19
CA ALA A 438 7.80 -5.29 -15.24
C ALA A 438 8.84 -5.31 -16.38
N GLY A 439 9.04 -4.18 -17.07
CA GLY A 439 9.96 -4.08 -18.21
C GLY A 439 10.34 -2.64 -18.56
N ALA A 440 11.12 -2.46 -19.63
CA ALA A 440 11.43 -1.14 -20.17
C ALA A 440 10.13 -0.46 -20.62
N SER A 441 9.62 0.44 -19.78
CA SER A 441 8.33 1.08 -19.92
C SER A 441 8.49 2.55 -19.63
N THR A 442 8.17 3.40 -20.61
CA THR A 442 7.94 4.81 -20.34
C THR A 442 6.51 4.89 -19.80
N ILE A 443 6.39 5.36 -18.57
CA ILE A 443 5.12 5.85 -18.02
C ILE A 443 5.16 7.35 -18.25
N ASP A 444 4.08 7.92 -18.76
CA ASP A 444 3.91 9.36 -18.86
C ASP A 444 2.77 9.74 -17.93
N PHE A 445 3.08 10.44 -16.85
CA PHE A 445 2.09 10.72 -15.81
C PHE A 445 1.06 11.78 -16.21
N ASP A 446 1.27 12.47 -17.33
CA ASP A 446 0.28 13.35 -17.95
C ASP A 446 -1.00 12.59 -18.35
N VAL A 447 -0.96 11.24 -18.39
CA VAL A 447 -2.12 10.39 -18.63
C VAL A 447 -3.04 10.29 -17.39
N PHE A 448 -2.55 10.57 -16.18
CA PHE A 448 -3.31 10.34 -14.94
C PHE A 448 -4.03 11.61 -14.49
N ASP A 449 -5.36 11.55 -14.40
CA ASP A 449 -6.21 12.63 -13.89
C ASP A 449 -6.27 12.65 -12.34
N SER A 450 -5.86 11.56 -11.70
CA SER A 450 -5.78 11.41 -10.24
C SER A 450 -4.33 11.28 -9.74
N ALA A 451 -4.15 11.51 -8.44
CA ALA A 451 -2.84 11.40 -7.82
C ALA A 451 -2.42 9.94 -7.63
N VAL A 452 -1.30 9.56 -8.26
CA VAL A 452 -0.65 8.26 -8.03
C VAL A 452 0.23 8.33 -6.79
N SER A 453 0.04 7.40 -5.86
CA SER A 453 0.76 7.39 -4.57
C SER A 453 1.99 6.49 -4.57
N THR A 454 1.97 5.42 -5.37
CA THR A 454 2.97 4.36 -5.35
C THR A 454 3.36 3.94 -6.77
N VAL A 455 4.66 3.78 -7.01
CA VAL A 455 5.20 3.25 -8.27
C VAL A 455 6.16 2.11 -7.97
N ASP A 456 5.81 0.91 -8.42
CA ASP A 456 6.63 -0.29 -8.28
C ASP A 456 7.33 -0.62 -9.60
N VAL A 457 8.66 -0.53 -9.59
CA VAL A 457 9.51 -0.74 -10.76
C VAL A 457 10.21 -2.08 -10.65
N ASN A 458 9.56 -3.12 -11.18
CA ASN A 458 9.91 -4.53 -11.02
C ASN A 458 11.04 -5.02 -11.95
N ALA A 459 11.53 -4.19 -12.87
CA ALA A 459 12.62 -4.49 -13.79
C ALA A 459 13.49 -3.26 -14.08
N ALA A 460 14.60 -3.44 -14.82
CA ALA A 460 15.38 -2.31 -15.31
C ALA A 460 14.54 -1.51 -16.31
N ALA A 461 14.04 -0.36 -15.87
CA ALA A 461 13.12 0.49 -16.61
C ALA A 461 13.49 1.96 -16.43
N THR A 462 13.12 2.79 -17.40
CA THR A 462 13.16 4.25 -17.29
C THR A 462 11.75 4.74 -17.12
N VAL A 463 11.41 5.18 -15.91
CA VAL A 463 10.09 5.70 -15.57
C VAL A 463 10.17 7.22 -15.62
N ASN A 464 9.40 7.83 -16.52
CA ASN A 464 9.29 9.28 -16.57
C ASN A 464 8.16 9.71 -15.62
N LEU A 465 8.51 10.43 -14.56
CA LEU A 465 7.65 10.87 -13.49
C LEU A 465 7.31 12.35 -13.71
N ASN A 466 6.44 12.62 -14.68
CA ASN A 466 5.89 13.95 -14.95
C ASN A 466 4.67 14.27 -14.06
N ASP A 467 4.25 15.54 -14.05
CA ASP A 467 3.00 16.02 -13.43
C ASP A 467 2.60 15.45 -12.05
N LEU A 468 3.59 15.34 -11.14
CA LEU A 468 3.36 14.84 -9.80
C LEU A 468 2.59 15.86 -8.94
N HIS A 469 1.30 15.58 -8.72
CA HIS A 469 0.40 16.39 -7.90
C HIS A 469 0.46 16.09 -6.38
N VAL A 470 1.32 15.16 -5.95
CA VAL A 470 1.40 14.66 -4.57
C VAL A 470 2.76 14.91 -3.93
N ASP A 471 2.73 15.47 -2.71
CA ASP A 471 3.87 15.45 -1.79
C ASP A 471 4.09 14.00 -1.29
N ASN A 472 5.33 13.49 -1.38
CA ASN A 472 5.77 12.15 -0.94
C ASN A 472 5.36 10.97 -1.83
N LEU A 473 5.57 11.08 -3.14
CA LEU A 473 5.56 9.89 -4.01
C LEU A 473 6.50 8.82 -3.44
N LEU A 474 5.98 7.60 -3.28
CA LEU A 474 6.78 6.42 -2.92
C LEU A 474 7.10 5.64 -4.19
N VAL A 475 8.38 5.46 -4.46
CA VAL A 475 8.86 4.63 -5.57
C VAL A 475 9.60 3.43 -4.99
N THR A 476 9.18 2.21 -5.34
CA THR A 476 9.91 0.98 -5.04
C THR A 476 10.68 0.56 -6.29
N ALA A 477 11.99 0.40 -6.20
CA ALA A 477 12.86 0.10 -7.34
C ALA A 477 13.74 -1.13 -7.09
N VAL A 478 13.47 -2.25 -7.78
CA VAL A 478 14.20 -3.52 -7.60
C VAL A 478 15.38 -3.74 -8.54
N ASN A 479 15.56 -2.98 -9.63
CA ASN A 479 16.45 -3.41 -10.71
C ASN A 479 17.17 -2.29 -11.50
N SER A 480 17.96 -1.42 -10.86
CA SER A 480 18.66 -0.32 -11.59
C SER A 480 17.69 0.57 -12.38
N ALA A 481 16.57 0.90 -11.75
CA ALA A 481 15.56 1.78 -12.33
C ALA A 481 16.16 3.18 -12.56
N VAL A 482 15.74 3.82 -13.66
CA VAL A 482 15.98 5.23 -13.93
C VAL A 482 14.68 5.96 -13.65
N LEU A 483 14.69 6.82 -12.64
CA LEU A 483 13.59 7.69 -12.26
C LEU A 483 13.86 9.04 -12.88
N ASP A 484 13.18 9.32 -13.98
CA ASP A 484 13.36 10.51 -14.79
C ASP A 484 12.27 11.53 -14.42
N PHE A 485 12.66 12.67 -13.88
CA PHE A 485 11.76 13.78 -13.53
C PHE A 485 11.77 14.90 -14.60
N ASP A 486 12.35 14.64 -15.79
CA ASP A 486 12.41 15.57 -16.93
C ASP A 486 11.02 15.85 -17.52
N GLY A 487 10.47 17.01 -17.17
CA GLY A 487 9.19 17.50 -17.71
C GLY A 487 8.26 18.08 -16.64
N THR A 488 8.56 17.85 -15.36
CA THR A 488 7.86 18.43 -14.20
C THR A 488 8.09 19.94 -14.06
N ALA A 489 7.40 20.74 -14.88
CA ALA A 489 7.23 22.17 -14.62
C ALA A 489 6.06 22.40 -13.63
N GLY A 490 6.08 21.72 -12.48
CA GLY A 490 5.00 21.75 -11.49
C GLY A 490 5.56 21.92 -10.07
N ALA A 491 5.25 23.05 -9.44
CA ALA A 491 5.60 23.29 -8.04
C ALA A 491 4.79 22.32 -7.16
N GLY A 492 5.42 21.30 -6.59
CA GLY A 492 4.68 20.35 -5.75
C GLY A 492 5.50 19.26 -5.07
N VAL A 493 6.52 18.69 -5.73
CA VAL A 493 7.33 17.62 -5.11
C VAL A 493 8.51 18.24 -4.38
N ASN A 494 8.48 18.19 -3.05
CA ASN A 494 9.61 18.65 -2.21
C ASN A 494 10.51 17.51 -1.74
N ASN A 495 10.03 16.26 -1.79
CA ASN A 495 10.80 15.07 -1.43
C ASN A 495 10.24 13.82 -2.13
N VAL A 496 11.12 13.06 -2.80
CA VAL A 496 10.81 11.74 -3.37
C VAL A 496 11.36 10.65 -2.44
N ARG A 497 10.52 9.66 -2.09
CA ARG A 497 10.97 8.51 -1.29
C ARG A 497 11.19 7.31 -2.18
N ILE A 498 12.38 6.75 -2.13
CA ILE A 498 12.80 5.62 -2.97
C ILE A 498 13.15 4.45 -2.07
N THR A 499 12.43 3.35 -2.19
CA THR A 499 12.84 2.06 -1.63
C THR A 499 13.68 1.33 -2.68
N GLN A 500 14.99 1.26 -2.45
CA GLN A 500 15.93 0.60 -3.34
C GLN A 500 16.10 -0.88 -2.95
N GLU A 501 15.36 -1.75 -3.65
CA GLU A 501 15.47 -3.20 -3.52
C GLU A 501 16.47 -3.84 -4.49
N GLY A 502 16.97 -3.06 -5.47
CA GLY A 502 18.02 -3.46 -6.40
C GLY A 502 19.41 -2.91 -6.04
N ALA A 503 20.45 -3.39 -6.74
CA ALA A 503 21.82 -2.89 -6.55
C ALA A 503 22.04 -1.44 -7.03
N GLY A 504 21.07 -0.85 -7.74
CA GLY A 504 21.19 0.49 -8.32
C GLY A 504 19.86 1.22 -8.41
N VAL A 505 19.90 2.54 -8.33
CA VAL A 505 18.84 3.46 -8.78
C VAL A 505 19.49 4.70 -9.41
N THR A 506 18.86 5.25 -10.43
CA THR A 506 19.25 6.53 -11.05
C THR A 506 18.14 7.54 -10.83
N ILE A 507 18.51 8.74 -10.36
CA ILE A 507 17.64 9.90 -10.20
C ILE A 507 18.08 10.89 -11.27
N ASP A 508 17.21 11.16 -12.24
CA ASP A 508 17.43 12.12 -13.32
C ASP A 508 16.38 13.21 -13.28
N GLY A 509 16.75 14.45 -13.58
CA GLY A 509 15.82 15.56 -13.52
C GLY A 509 16.41 16.90 -13.94
N ALA A 510 15.75 17.55 -14.87
CA ALA A 510 16.05 18.89 -15.35
C ALA A 510 15.39 19.97 -14.46
N ALA A 511 14.33 19.62 -13.74
CA ALA A 511 13.64 20.46 -12.77
C ALA A 511 14.05 20.10 -11.33
N SER A 512 14.15 21.09 -10.44
CA SER A 512 14.50 20.85 -9.05
C SER A 512 13.32 20.26 -8.28
N ILE A 513 13.40 18.98 -7.94
CA ILE A 513 12.49 18.26 -7.00
C ILE A 513 12.92 18.45 -5.53
N GLY A 514 13.97 19.25 -5.28
CA GLY A 514 14.44 19.64 -3.95
C GLY A 514 15.25 18.55 -3.26
N ALA A 515 14.56 17.53 -2.74
CA ALA A 515 15.16 16.47 -1.94
C ALA A 515 14.79 15.06 -2.43
N ALA A 516 15.62 14.08 -2.10
CA ALA A 516 15.29 12.67 -2.20
C ALA A 516 15.73 11.90 -0.96
N THR A 517 14.90 10.96 -0.50
CA THR A 517 15.26 9.99 0.53
C THR A 517 15.34 8.60 -0.10
N VAL A 518 16.50 7.94 0.00
CA VAL A 518 16.73 6.59 -0.54
C VAL A 518 16.92 5.59 0.59
N THR A 519 15.95 4.69 0.79
CA THR A 519 16.03 3.58 1.74
C THR A 519 16.48 2.30 1.04
N GLN A 520 17.66 1.81 1.37
CA GLN A 520 18.26 0.63 0.74
C GLN A 520 17.86 -0.66 1.46
N THR A 521 17.24 -1.60 0.76
CA THR A 521 16.92 -2.93 1.30
C THR A 521 17.83 -4.01 0.72
N ASN A 522 18.36 -3.80 -0.49
CA ASN A 522 19.27 -4.73 -1.15
C ASN A 522 20.57 -4.95 -0.36
N ALA A 523 21.00 -6.21 -0.28
CA ALA A 523 22.20 -6.58 0.44
C ALA A 523 23.46 -6.23 -0.37
N GLY A 524 24.51 -5.78 0.33
CA GLY A 524 25.80 -5.43 -0.26
C GLY A 524 25.92 -3.93 -0.54
N THR A 525 26.69 -3.60 -1.57
CA THR A 525 26.92 -2.23 -2.04
C THR A 525 25.84 -1.83 -3.04
N ASN A 526 25.20 -0.69 -2.81
CA ASN A 526 24.17 -0.16 -3.69
C ASN A 526 24.61 1.20 -4.26
N THR A 527 24.33 1.41 -5.54
CA THR A 527 24.67 2.65 -6.24
C THR A 527 23.45 3.56 -6.35
N ILE A 528 23.63 4.83 -6.01
CA ILE A 528 22.68 5.92 -6.26
C ILE A 528 23.33 6.84 -7.29
N THR A 529 22.78 6.87 -8.51
CA THR A 529 23.28 7.73 -9.58
C THR A 529 22.43 8.99 -9.67
N VAL A 530 23.00 10.15 -9.38
CA VAL A 530 22.34 11.46 -9.46
C VAL A 530 22.77 12.14 -10.77
N LEU A 531 21.84 12.29 -11.70
CA LEU A 531 22.06 12.99 -12.98
C LEU A 531 21.57 14.44 -12.92
N GLY A 532 20.60 14.74 -12.06
CA GLY A 532 20.10 16.10 -11.83
C GLY A 532 18.92 16.15 -10.85
N GLY A 533 18.33 17.32 -10.70
CA GLY A 533 17.02 17.51 -10.08
C GLY A 533 16.98 17.61 -8.55
N ILE A 534 17.98 17.13 -7.81
CA ILE A 534 18.02 17.21 -6.35
C ILE A 534 19.17 18.09 -5.82
N THR A 535 18.95 18.69 -4.67
CA THR A 535 19.97 19.42 -3.88
C THR A 535 20.16 18.81 -2.49
N GLU A 536 19.24 17.97 -2.03
CA GLU A 536 19.28 17.30 -0.73
C GLU A 536 19.13 15.78 -0.95
N LEU A 537 19.95 14.97 -0.27
CA LEU A 537 19.92 13.51 -0.35
C LEU A 537 20.05 12.87 1.03
N ASP A 538 18.99 12.18 1.45
CA ASP A 538 19.00 11.33 2.65
C ASP A 538 19.17 9.85 2.25
N ILE A 539 20.02 9.11 2.96
CA ILE A 539 20.33 7.70 2.69
C ILE A 539 20.12 6.86 3.95
N ASP A 540 19.28 5.83 3.84
CA ASP A 540 18.95 4.89 4.92
C ASP A 540 19.06 3.42 4.47
N GLY A 541 18.86 2.49 5.40
CA GLY A 541 18.76 1.05 5.15
C GLY A 541 19.90 0.22 5.73
N ASN A 542 20.87 0.87 6.38
CA ASN A 542 22.06 0.23 6.96
C ASN A 542 22.79 -0.66 5.94
N ARG A 543 22.97 -0.12 4.72
CA ARG A 543 23.70 -0.71 3.60
C ARG A 543 24.84 0.20 3.16
N THR A 544 25.82 -0.36 2.45
CA THR A 544 26.91 0.42 1.86
C THR A 544 26.39 1.16 0.63
N ALA A 545 26.49 2.48 0.63
CA ALA A 545 26.03 3.34 -0.45
C ALA A 545 27.21 3.86 -1.28
N VAL A 546 27.00 3.98 -2.59
CA VAL A 546 27.91 4.68 -3.51
C VAL A 546 27.09 5.74 -4.24
N VAL A 547 27.42 7.01 -4.04
CA VAL A 547 26.78 8.14 -4.74
C VAL A 547 27.66 8.57 -5.91
N THR A 548 27.07 8.69 -7.09
CA THR A 548 27.79 9.07 -8.31
C THR A 548 26.89 9.84 -9.28
N GLY A 549 27.40 10.17 -10.47
CA GLY A 549 26.67 10.86 -11.53
C GLY A 549 26.96 12.36 -11.58
N ALA A 550 26.79 12.94 -12.76
CA ALA A 550 27.18 14.34 -13.01
C ALA A 550 26.34 15.37 -12.22
N GLY A 551 25.14 14.98 -11.78
CA GLY A 551 24.26 15.81 -10.97
C GLY A 551 24.64 15.87 -9.49
N ALA A 552 25.48 14.95 -8.99
CA ALA A 552 25.94 14.95 -7.60
C ALA A 552 26.65 16.27 -7.23
N ALA A 553 27.28 16.94 -8.20
CA ALA A 553 27.93 18.24 -8.03
C ALA A 553 26.99 19.36 -7.54
N ALA A 554 25.68 19.20 -7.70
CA ALA A 554 24.64 20.15 -7.30
C ALA A 554 24.09 19.92 -5.88
N LEU A 555 24.49 18.82 -5.21
CA LEU A 555 24.09 18.55 -3.84
C LEU A 555 24.65 19.61 -2.89
N THR A 556 23.80 20.06 -1.95
CA THR A 556 24.12 21.03 -0.91
C THR A 556 23.93 20.44 0.50
N ASP A 557 23.10 19.41 0.63
CA ASP A 557 22.89 18.65 1.88
C ASP A 557 22.91 17.15 1.59
N VAL A 558 23.65 16.39 2.38
CA VAL A 558 23.72 14.92 2.30
C VAL A 558 23.70 14.36 3.71
N ASP A 559 22.72 13.51 4.02
CA ASP A 559 22.62 12.77 5.27
C ASP A 559 22.67 11.27 4.98
N ALA A 560 23.82 10.65 5.26
CA ALA A 560 24.04 9.22 5.14
C ALA A 560 24.09 8.50 6.50
N SER A 561 23.58 9.12 7.57
CA SER A 561 23.62 8.55 8.92
C SER A 561 22.85 7.23 9.06
N GLY A 562 21.90 6.96 8.15
CA GLY A 562 21.19 5.68 8.06
C GLY A 562 21.91 4.60 7.23
N ALA A 563 23.02 4.93 6.55
CA ALA A 563 23.84 3.98 5.80
C ALA A 563 24.85 3.25 6.70
N ALA A 564 25.43 2.15 6.19
CA ALA A 564 26.48 1.40 6.89
C ALA A 564 27.91 1.84 6.50
N ALA A 565 28.06 2.49 5.36
CA ALA A 565 29.29 3.02 4.77
C ALA A 565 28.88 3.88 3.55
N LEU A 566 29.62 4.94 3.25
CA LEU A 566 29.37 5.81 2.09
C LEU A 566 30.64 5.96 1.23
N THR A 567 30.47 5.97 -0.09
CA THR A 567 31.50 6.46 -1.01
C THR A 567 30.93 7.52 -1.95
N MET A 568 31.58 8.68 -2.03
CA MET A 568 31.19 9.81 -2.88
C MET A 568 32.43 10.60 -3.37
N THR A 569 33.25 9.97 -4.21
CA THR A 569 34.52 10.51 -4.76
C THR A 569 34.47 10.81 -6.26
N ALA A 570 33.29 10.66 -6.87
CA ALA A 570 33.11 10.83 -8.31
C ALA A 570 32.05 11.92 -8.57
N ASN A 571 32.51 13.08 -9.08
CA ASN A 571 31.70 14.26 -9.36
C ASN A 571 31.25 15.01 -8.08
N ASP A 572 32.25 15.29 -7.26
CA ASP A 572 32.20 15.90 -5.94
C ASP A 572 31.21 17.08 -5.89
N PRO A 573 30.34 17.12 -4.88
CA PRO A 573 29.52 18.28 -4.60
C PRO A 573 30.37 19.56 -4.59
N THR A 574 29.86 20.65 -5.18
CA THR A 574 30.64 21.91 -5.28
C THR A 574 30.16 23.01 -4.31
N ALA A 575 29.06 22.75 -3.62
CA ALA A 575 28.36 23.74 -2.80
C ALA A 575 27.76 23.15 -1.51
N ILE A 576 28.40 22.14 -0.91
CA ILE A 576 27.93 21.55 0.36
C ILE A 576 27.84 22.60 1.46
N ALA A 577 26.73 22.58 2.17
CA ALA A 577 26.48 23.35 3.39
C ALA A 577 26.38 22.43 4.60
N SER A 578 25.87 21.22 4.42
CA SER A 578 25.71 20.20 5.46
C SER A 578 26.07 18.83 4.89
N PHE A 579 26.84 18.06 5.65
CA PHE A 579 27.17 16.67 5.37
C PHE A 579 27.17 15.89 6.68
N VAL A 580 26.45 14.77 6.70
CA VAL A 580 26.48 13.77 7.77
C VAL A 580 26.78 12.43 7.13
N GLY A 581 27.90 11.82 7.48
CA GLY A 581 28.31 10.51 7.02
C GLY A 581 27.61 9.38 7.78
N SER A 582 28.09 8.16 7.56
CA SER A 582 27.46 6.92 7.98
C SER A 582 27.97 6.44 9.35
N GLY A 583 27.48 5.27 9.78
CA GLY A 583 27.98 4.60 10.99
C GLY A 583 29.17 3.66 10.75
N GLY A 584 29.72 3.63 9.54
CA GLY A 584 30.95 2.90 9.20
C GLY A 584 31.82 3.73 8.25
N VAL A 585 32.79 3.08 7.60
CA VAL A 585 33.81 3.77 6.78
C VAL A 585 33.18 4.58 5.65
N ASP A 586 33.51 5.86 5.64
CA ASP A 586 33.18 6.79 4.58
C ASP A 586 34.40 7.23 3.76
N ASP A 587 34.19 7.47 2.47
CA ASP A 587 35.22 7.95 1.53
C ASP A 587 34.59 9.01 0.62
N VAL A 588 34.84 10.29 0.92
CA VAL A 588 34.11 11.42 0.31
C VAL A 588 35.02 12.57 -0.10
N ASP A 589 34.73 13.12 -1.28
CA ASP A 589 35.35 14.34 -1.79
C ASP A 589 34.28 15.46 -1.80
N LEU A 590 34.52 16.56 -1.08
CA LEU A 590 33.53 17.61 -0.80
C LEU A 590 34.04 19.01 -1.15
N GLY A 591 33.33 19.70 -2.05
CA GLY A 591 33.55 21.09 -2.41
C GLY A 591 32.50 22.04 -1.81
N PHE A 592 32.93 23.23 -1.41
CA PHE A 592 32.06 24.31 -0.94
C PHE A 592 32.67 25.70 -1.15
N THR A 593 31.81 26.70 -1.35
CA THR A 593 32.19 28.12 -1.50
C THR A 593 31.71 29.00 -0.34
N GLY A 594 30.73 28.51 0.42
CA GLY A 594 30.17 29.17 1.60
C GLY A 594 30.73 28.61 2.90
N THR A 595 29.87 28.49 3.91
CA THR A 595 30.20 27.81 5.17
C THR A 595 29.58 26.42 5.16
N ALA A 596 30.36 25.39 5.48
CA ALA A 596 29.92 24.00 5.56
C ALA A 596 30.05 23.44 6.98
N SER A 597 29.17 22.51 7.33
CA SER A 597 29.26 21.65 8.52
C SER A 597 29.39 20.21 8.03
N ILE A 598 30.49 19.55 8.37
CA ILE A 598 30.82 18.20 7.89
C ILE A 598 31.02 17.31 9.11
N HIS A 599 30.28 16.20 9.18
CA HIS A 599 30.44 15.17 10.20
C HIS A 599 30.62 13.84 9.48
N ALA A 600 31.80 13.20 9.58
CA ALA A 600 32.07 11.93 8.88
C ALA A 600 31.39 10.73 9.58
N GLY A 601 31.33 10.74 10.91
CA GLY A 601 30.45 9.85 11.66
C GLY A 601 31.24 8.87 12.51
N ALA A 602 31.05 7.58 12.30
CA ALA A 602 31.86 6.58 12.98
C ALA A 602 32.44 5.62 11.96
N GLY A 603 33.70 5.24 12.11
CA GLY A 603 34.41 4.54 11.05
C GLY A 603 35.82 5.11 10.95
N ASP A 604 36.65 4.45 10.15
CA ASP A 604 37.94 5.03 9.78
C ASP A 604 37.69 5.82 8.48
N ASP A 605 37.35 7.11 8.58
CA ASP A 605 36.76 7.86 7.48
C ASP A 605 37.80 8.62 6.65
N GLN A 606 37.54 8.82 5.36
CA GLN A 606 38.34 9.67 4.47
C GLN A 606 37.50 10.84 3.97
N VAL A 607 37.95 12.05 4.28
CA VAL A 607 37.26 13.31 3.93
C VAL A 607 38.24 14.25 3.22
N ASP A 608 38.11 14.40 1.91
CA ASP A 608 38.87 15.39 1.14
C ASP A 608 38.03 16.65 0.85
N THR A 609 38.56 17.81 1.19
CA THR A 609 37.97 19.12 0.90
C THR A 609 38.86 20.02 0.04
N ALA A 610 39.92 19.48 -0.57
CA ALA A 610 40.94 20.20 -1.34
C ALA A 610 40.35 21.10 -2.45
N GLY A 611 39.22 20.70 -3.04
CA GLY A 611 38.48 21.47 -4.05
C GLY A 611 37.70 22.68 -3.52
N ALA A 612 37.56 22.83 -2.20
CA ALA A 612 36.78 23.89 -1.60
C ALA A 612 37.48 25.26 -1.62
N SER A 613 36.69 26.33 -1.51
CA SER A 613 37.16 27.72 -1.37
C SER A 613 36.49 28.47 -0.21
N GLY A 614 35.54 27.83 0.47
CA GLY A 614 34.79 28.39 1.59
C GLY A 614 35.47 28.18 2.95
N THR A 615 34.63 28.08 3.97
CA THR A 615 35.03 27.74 5.35
C THR A 615 34.27 26.52 5.83
N ALA A 616 34.86 25.65 6.65
CA ALA A 616 34.12 24.53 7.23
C ALA A 616 34.51 24.24 8.67
N THR A 617 33.57 23.59 9.36
CA THR A 617 33.84 22.80 10.55
C THR A 617 33.72 21.33 10.16
N VAL A 618 34.76 20.56 10.43
CA VAL A 618 34.85 19.13 10.12
C VAL A 618 34.98 18.37 11.42
N ILE A 619 34.06 17.45 11.67
CA ILE A 619 34.09 16.49 12.77
C ILE A 619 34.34 15.12 12.11
N GLY A 620 35.50 14.52 12.36
CA GLY A 620 35.77 13.15 11.91
C GLY A 620 34.79 12.18 12.59
N GLY A 621 34.79 12.24 13.92
CA GLY A 621 33.92 11.42 14.75
C GLY A 621 34.74 10.27 15.33
N THR A 622 34.14 9.10 15.58
CA THR A 622 34.89 8.00 16.24
C THR A 622 35.55 7.07 15.24
N GLY A 623 36.86 6.88 15.36
CA GLY A 623 37.65 5.96 14.54
C GLY A 623 38.98 6.61 14.20
N VAL A 624 39.69 6.09 13.20
CA VAL A 624 40.92 6.74 12.71
C VAL A 624 40.63 7.39 11.37
N ASP A 625 40.54 8.72 11.38
CA ASP A 625 40.09 9.52 10.26
C ASP A 625 41.26 10.16 9.49
N ASP A 626 41.12 10.21 8.16
CA ASP A 626 42.01 10.87 7.24
C ASP A 626 41.32 12.07 6.58
N ILE A 627 41.67 13.26 7.05
CA ILE A 627 41.01 14.50 6.67
C ILE A 627 42.00 15.36 5.88
N THR A 628 41.62 15.75 4.67
CA THR A 628 42.40 16.70 3.87
C THR A 628 41.67 18.03 3.77
N PHE A 629 42.31 19.09 4.25
CA PHE A 629 41.79 20.46 4.15
C PHE A 629 42.10 21.11 2.80
N GLY A 630 41.07 21.65 2.17
CA GLY A 630 41.18 22.73 1.19
C GLY A 630 40.64 24.07 1.70
N GLY A 631 40.24 24.97 0.79
CA GLY A 631 39.53 26.17 1.19
C GLY A 631 40.37 27.30 1.80
N ASN A 632 39.66 28.26 2.44
CA ASN A 632 40.30 29.43 3.05
C ASN A 632 40.56 29.24 4.54
N LYS A 633 39.55 28.79 5.30
CA LYS A 633 39.63 28.57 6.75
C LYS A 633 38.81 27.35 7.15
N GLN A 634 39.45 26.36 7.73
CA GLN A 634 38.81 25.16 8.25
C GLN A 634 39.10 24.95 9.73
N VAL A 635 38.20 24.23 10.38
CA VAL A 635 38.32 23.84 11.79
C VAL A 635 38.11 22.35 11.87
N LEU A 636 39.12 21.61 12.32
CA LEU A 636 38.95 20.23 12.77
C LEU A 636 38.40 20.31 14.18
N ASP A 637 37.18 19.86 14.37
CA ASP A 637 36.42 20.02 15.59
C ASP A 637 36.20 18.66 16.24
N PHE A 638 36.76 18.49 17.44
CA PHE A 638 36.47 17.36 18.29
C PHE A 638 35.38 17.79 19.27
N ASP A 639 34.13 17.42 18.94
CA ASP A 639 32.93 17.78 19.72
C ASP A 639 33.02 17.28 21.17
N GLY A 640 33.75 16.18 21.37
CA GLY A 640 34.47 15.89 22.59
C GLY A 640 35.72 15.04 22.33
N LEU A 641 36.61 14.92 23.33
CA LEU A 641 37.82 14.09 23.22
C LEU A 641 37.53 12.59 23.01
N GLY A 642 36.27 12.16 23.15
CA GLY A 642 35.84 10.79 22.87
C GLY A 642 35.74 10.46 21.39
N ASP A 643 35.75 11.48 20.52
CA ASP A 643 35.75 11.31 19.06
C ASP A 643 37.15 10.86 18.62
N MET A 644 38.22 11.41 19.21
CA MET A 644 39.59 10.97 18.94
C MET A 644 39.81 9.48 19.28
N THR A 645 40.45 8.75 18.37
CA THR A 645 40.99 7.43 18.71
C THR A 645 42.00 7.56 19.85
N SER A 646 41.71 6.90 20.97
CA SER A 646 42.56 6.93 22.16
C SER A 646 43.34 5.62 22.35
N ILE A 647 44.65 5.77 22.52
CA ILE A 647 45.56 4.67 22.82
C ILE A 647 46.02 4.74 24.27
N ALA A 648 46.21 3.59 24.92
CA ALA A 648 46.77 3.57 26.27
C ALA A 648 48.21 4.11 26.25
N SER A 649 48.62 4.85 27.29
CA SER A 649 49.99 5.37 27.38
C SER A 649 51.07 4.28 27.40
N SER A 650 50.72 3.09 27.91
CA SER A 650 51.59 1.90 27.81
C SER A 650 51.73 1.36 26.39
N THR A 651 50.72 1.54 25.55
CA THR A 651 50.75 1.16 24.12
C THR A 651 51.58 2.16 23.34
N PHE A 652 51.38 3.47 23.59
CA PHE A 652 52.20 4.53 23.01
C PHE A 652 53.69 4.28 23.28
N GLY A 653 54.06 4.00 24.53
CA GLY A 653 55.44 3.69 24.90
C GLY A 653 55.97 2.33 24.43
N ALA A 654 55.16 1.52 23.76
CA ALA A 654 55.52 0.20 23.23
C ALA A 654 55.59 0.14 21.70
N TYR A 655 55.22 1.22 20.99
CA TYR A 655 55.43 1.30 19.55
C TYR A 655 56.93 1.19 19.21
N ALA A 656 57.23 0.64 18.05
CA ALA A 656 58.61 0.39 17.63
C ALA A 656 59.24 1.58 16.87
N ASN A 657 58.40 2.42 16.25
CA ASN A 657 58.76 3.56 15.40
C ASN A 657 57.52 4.43 15.12
N PHE A 658 57.72 5.54 14.40
CA PHE A 658 56.66 6.45 13.95
C PHE A 658 55.61 5.76 13.06
N ASP A 659 56.02 4.97 12.06
CA ASP A 659 55.09 4.20 11.21
C ASP A 659 54.06 3.37 12.00
N ALA A 660 54.51 2.71 13.07
CA ALA A 660 53.63 1.89 13.90
C ALA A 660 52.64 2.71 14.74
N MET A 661 53.01 3.95 15.07
CA MET A 661 52.17 4.91 15.80
C MET A 661 51.13 5.56 14.88
N ILE A 662 51.51 5.91 13.65
CA ILE A 662 50.66 6.62 12.68
C ILE A 662 49.38 5.85 12.36
N ALA A 663 49.42 4.51 12.34
CA ALA A 663 48.23 3.68 12.12
C ALA A 663 47.14 3.82 13.21
N ALA A 664 47.37 4.59 14.27
CA ALA A 664 46.40 4.91 15.31
C ALA A 664 46.22 6.43 15.50
N ALA A 665 46.68 7.24 14.55
CA ALA A 665 46.59 8.69 14.59
C ALA A 665 45.57 9.18 13.56
N GLU A 666 44.79 10.20 13.94
CA GLU A 666 44.06 11.00 12.96
C GLU A 666 45.07 11.66 12.01
N THR A 667 44.82 11.66 10.71
CA THR A 667 45.66 12.37 9.74
C THR A 667 44.96 13.62 9.25
N LEU A 668 45.68 14.74 9.24
CA LEU A 668 45.20 16.03 8.77
C LEU A 668 46.15 16.60 7.72
N GLY A 669 45.76 16.48 6.45
CA GLY A 669 46.47 17.04 5.31
C GLY A 669 46.05 18.47 4.97
N GLY A 670 46.93 19.23 4.30
CA GLY A 670 46.61 20.55 3.74
C GLY A 670 46.41 21.67 4.78
N PHE A 671 46.87 21.47 6.01
CA PHE A 671 46.66 22.41 7.11
C PHE A 671 47.40 23.74 6.91
N ASN A 672 46.70 24.88 7.02
CA ASN A 672 47.30 26.21 6.88
C ASN A 672 47.38 26.94 8.23
N SER A 673 48.56 26.87 8.86
CA SER A 673 48.84 27.53 10.13
C SER A 673 48.49 29.02 10.15
N GLY A 674 47.95 29.47 11.28
CA GLY A 674 47.47 30.84 11.48
C GLY A 674 46.09 31.11 10.87
N THR A 675 45.59 30.23 10.01
CA THR A 675 44.24 30.34 9.42
C THR A 675 43.33 29.23 9.89
N ASP A 676 43.74 27.98 9.68
CA ASP A 676 43.03 26.79 10.12
C ASP A 676 43.24 26.54 11.62
N LYS A 677 42.34 25.76 12.21
CA LYS A 677 42.32 25.48 13.65
C LYS A 677 42.01 24.01 13.95
N VAL A 678 42.51 23.56 15.10
CA VAL A 678 42.05 22.33 15.76
C VAL A 678 41.34 22.77 17.03
N ASP A 679 40.05 22.47 17.15
CA ASP A 679 39.20 22.79 18.31
C ASP A 679 39.07 21.54 19.17
N LEU A 680 39.58 21.60 20.40
CA LEU A 680 39.57 20.49 21.34
C LEU A 680 38.62 20.82 22.49
N LYS A 681 37.38 20.35 22.40
CA LYS A 681 36.39 20.55 23.46
C LYS A 681 36.61 19.55 24.60
N ASP A 682 35.96 19.80 25.74
CA ASP A 682 36.03 18.97 26.96
C ASP A 682 37.40 18.90 27.67
N LEU A 683 38.34 19.76 27.29
CA LEU A 683 39.54 20.02 28.09
C LEU A 683 39.15 20.60 29.48
N THR A 684 39.94 20.34 30.51
CA THR A 684 39.65 20.79 31.88
C THR A 684 39.98 22.27 32.10
N ALA A 685 40.26 22.73 33.33
CA ALA A 685 40.46 24.16 33.59
C ALA A 685 41.93 24.61 33.48
N ASN A 686 42.84 23.70 33.11
CA ASN A 686 44.28 23.94 33.17
C ASN A 686 45.00 23.29 31.99
N ASP A 687 44.59 23.67 30.79
CA ASP A 687 45.04 23.08 29.53
C ASP A 687 46.19 23.94 28.99
N SER A 688 47.41 23.45 29.14
CA SER A 688 48.57 24.10 28.53
C SER A 688 49.17 23.26 27.41
N VAL A 689 49.50 23.95 26.33
CA VAL A 689 50.19 23.40 25.17
C VAL A 689 51.69 23.46 25.42
N SER A 690 52.36 22.31 25.34
CA SER A 690 53.81 22.21 25.42
C SER A 690 54.40 21.89 24.05
N VAL A 691 55.11 22.85 23.46
CA VAL A 691 55.84 22.64 22.19
C VAL A 691 57.23 22.07 22.46
N LEU A 692 57.55 20.91 21.88
CA LEU A 692 58.89 20.33 21.89
C LEU A 692 59.77 21.06 20.88
N SER A 693 60.97 21.45 21.31
CA SER A 693 61.94 22.16 20.46
C SER A 693 62.96 21.23 19.79
N THR A 694 62.77 19.92 19.93
CA THR A 694 63.65 18.88 19.38
C THR A 694 63.01 18.38 18.10
N ASP A 695 63.79 18.34 17.03
CA ASP A 695 63.40 17.68 15.78
C ASP A 695 63.78 16.20 15.89
N TYR A 696 62.80 15.31 15.69
CA TYR A 696 63.01 13.87 15.75
C TYR A 696 63.31 13.32 14.35
N ASP A 697 64.06 12.24 14.26
CA ASP A 697 64.44 11.62 12.99
C ASP A 697 63.53 10.42 12.79
N HIS A 698 62.68 10.48 11.77
CA HIS A 698 61.64 9.48 11.51
C HIS A 698 62.23 8.07 11.31
N THR A 699 63.44 7.95 10.75
CA THR A 699 64.04 6.65 10.41
C THR A 699 64.97 6.11 11.49
N ASP A 700 65.30 6.90 12.53
CA ASP A 700 66.08 6.47 13.68
C ASP A 700 65.20 6.03 14.86
N ALA A 701 65.18 4.72 15.14
CA ALA A 701 64.48 4.16 16.29
C ALA A 701 64.93 4.75 17.64
N ALA A 702 66.20 5.17 17.78
CA ALA A 702 66.65 5.83 19.01
C ALA A 702 66.08 7.26 19.13
N SER A 703 65.79 7.91 18.00
CA SER A 703 65.11 9.19 17.97
C SER A 703 63.64 9.05 18.36
N PHE A 704 62.96 7.99 17.89
CA PHE A 704 61.61 7.64 18.35
C PHE A 704 61.56 7.35 19.87
N ASP A 705 62.52 6.60 20.42
CA ASP A 705 62.62 6.36 21.86
C ASP A 705 62.75 7.69 22.65
N ASN A 706 63.49 8.67 22.11
CA ASN A 706 63.60 10.00 22.70
C ASN A 706 62.29 10.78 22.58
N PHE A 707 61.63 10.74 21.42
CA PHE A 707 60.30 11.34 21.20
C PHE A 707 59.29 10.87 22.24
N VAL A 708 59.14 9.55 22.40
CA VAL A 708 58.25 8.95 23.40
C VAL A 708 58.63 9.42 24.81
N THR A 709 59.91 9.43 25.14
CA THR A 709 60.41 9.87 26.45
C THR A 709 60.06 11.33 26.73
N ASP A 710 60.29 12.22 25.76
CA ASP A 710 60.06 13.65 25.89
C ASP A 710 58.57 13.96 26.01
N VAL A 711 57.73 13.39 25.13
CA VAL A 711 56.27 13.51 25.16
C VAL A 711 55.72 13.06 26.53
N MET A 712 56.08 11.85 26.98
CA MET A 712 55.61 11.33 28.26
C MET A 712 56.12 12.16 29.44
N SER A 713 57.32 12.75 29.34
CA SER A 713 57.80 13.68 30.38
C SER A 713 56.91 14.93 30.48
N ARG A 714 56.39 15.45 29.36
CA ARG A 714 55.52 16.64 29.37
C ARG A 714 54.17 16.36 30.02
N PHE A 715 53.52 15.23 29.72
CA PHE A 715 52.28 14.83 30.38
C PHE A 715 52.44 14.50 31.87
N ASN A 716 53.66 14.15 32.30
CA ASN A 716 53.97 13.90 33.70
C ASN A 716 54.31 15.18 34.50
N ASP A 717 54.66 16.27 33.81
CA ASP A 717 54.78 17.60 34.42
C ASP A 717 53.37 18.16 34.67
N THR A 718 53.13 18.75 35.85
CA THR A 718 51.78 19.20 36.23
C THR A 718 51.25 20.27 35.28
N GLY A 719 50.18 19.94 34.54
CA GLY A 719 49.33 20.90 33.83
C GLY A 719 49.50 20.99 32.31
N ASN A 720 50.27 20.12 31.65
CA ASN A 720 50.24 20.02 30.19
C ASN A 720 49.26 18.92 29.78
N ASP A 721 48.30 19.28 28.93
CA ASP A 721 47.30 18.34 28.40
C ASP A 721 47.46 18.14 26.89
N ILE A 722 48.32 18.96 26.25
CA ILE A 722 48.60 18.91 24.81
C ILE A 722 50.10 19.06 24.59
N VAL A 723 50.67 18.24 23.71
CA VAL A 723 52.07 18.29 23.30
C VAL A 723 52.15 18.43 21.79
N ILE A 724 52.88 19.44 21.30
CA ILE A 724 53.20 19.59 19.88
C ILE A 724 54.64 19.14 19.66
N ALA A 725 54.85 18.28 18.67
CA ALA A 725 56.14 17.74 18.30
C ALA A 725 56.30 17.70 16.76
N HIS A 726 57.54 17.53 16.31
CA HIS A 726 57.91 17.56 14.90
C HIS A 726 58.98 16.50 14.62
N ASP A 727 58.81 15.74 13.53
CA ASP A 727 59.88 14.95 12.94
C ASP A 727 60.38 15.55 11.62
N ASP A 728 61.69 15.48 11.40
CA ASP A 728 62.38 15.90 10.18
C ASP A 728 62.42 14.69 9.25
N GLY A 729 61.80 14.82 8.09
CA GLY A 729 61.64 13.76 7.11
C GLY A 729 62.97 13.33 6.49
N ASP A 730 63.59 12.30 7.05
CA ASP A 730 64.73 11.47 6.56
C ASP A 730 66.00 12.19 6.02
N ASP A 731 66.09 13.53 6.01
CA ASP A 731 67.26 14.23 5.44
C ASP A 731 67.90 15.33 6.30
N GLY A 732 67.32 15.67 7.45
CA GLY A 732 67.89 16.62 8.40
C GLY A 732 67.79 18.08 7.92
N THR A 733 66.80 18.37 7.09
CA THR A 733 66.52 19.69 6.53
C THR A 733 65.04 20.05 6.69
N ALA A 734 64.70 20.66 7.83
CA ALA A 734 63.38 21.26 8.07
C ALA A 734 62.78 22.02 6.87
N GLY A 735 61.53 21.71 6.56
CA GLY A 735 60.71 22.23 5.47
C GLY A 735 60.64 21.32 4.23
N ASN A 736 60.85 20.01 4.37
CA ASN A 736 60.71 19.04 3.28
C ASN A 736 59.28 18.44 3.26
N ALA A 737 58.87 17.88 2.12
CA ALA A 737 57.55 17.26 1.94
C ALA A 737 57.34 15.96 2.75
N ASP A 738 58.37 15.50 3.47
CA ASP A 738 58.36 14.29 4.29
C ASP A 738 58.33 14.62 5.80
N ASP A 739 58.31 15.90 6.19
CA ASP A 739 58.23 16.34 7.60
C ASP A 739 56.81 16.13 8.13
N ASN A 740 56.67 15.58 9.34
CA ASN A 740 55.37 15.43 10.00
C ASN A 740 55.33 16.19 11.33
N TYR A 741 54.17 16.74 11.62
CA TYR A 741 53.88 17.40 12.87
C TYR A 741 52.87 16.56 13.65
N TYR A 742 53.04 16.50 14.96
CA TYR A 742 52.19 15.70 15.82
C TYR A 742 51.59 16.57 16.92
N VAL A 743 50.27 16.48 17.09
CA VAL A 743 49.56 16.97 18.26
C VAL A 743 49.13 15.76 19.08
N LEU A 744 49.71 15.61 20.26
CA LEU A 744 49.33 14.57 21.20
C LEU A 744 48.48 15.18 22.30
N VAL A 745 47.35 14.56 22.60
CA VAL A 745 46.34 15.07 23.54
C VAL A 745 46.14 14.06 24.67
N ASP A 746 46.19 14.49 25.94
CA ASP A 746 45.81 13.64 27.07
C ASP A 746 44.29 13.50 27.15
N VAL A 747 43.74 12.52 26.43
CA VAL A 747 42.30 12.24 26.42
C VAL A 747 41.78 11.86 27.81
N SER A 748 42.63 11.35 28.70
CA SER A 748 42.21 10.93 30.05
C SER A 748 41.98 12.07 31.04
N GLN A 749 42.54 13.25 30.76
CA GLN A 749 42.39 14.47 31.57
C GLN A 749 42.70 14.24 33.07
N GLY A 750 43.70 13.39 33.36
CA GLY A 750 43.93 12.82 34.70
C GLY A 750 44.61 13.74 35.72
N GLY A 751 45.02 14.96 35.32
CA GLY A 751 45.67 15.98 36.17
C GLY A 751 47.09 15.67 36.64
N SER A 752 47.54 14.40 36.64
CA SER A 752 48.95 14.00 36.71
C SER A 752 49.16 12.60 36.12
N GLY A 753 49.89 12.53 35.00
CA GLY A 753 50.16 11.30 34.28
C GLY A 753 49.00 10.87 33.39
N THR A 754 49.26 10.79 32.09
CA THR A 754 48.29 10.34 31.10
C THR A 754 48.11 8.82 31.13
N THR A 755 46.85 8.37 31.14
CA THR A 755 46.51 6.94 30.95
C THR A 755 46.14 6.61 29.51
N SER A 756 45.71 7.60 28.74
CA SER A 756 45.36 7.46 27.32
C SER A 756 45.64 8.75 26.55
N LEU A 757 46.15 8.59 25.34
CA LEU A 757 46.52 9.68 24.44
C LEU A 757 45.71 9.57 23.15
N GLY A 758 45.32 10.70 22.59
CA GLY A 758 44.94 10.83 21.19
C GLY A 758 46.10 11.45 20.40
N ILE A 759 46.19 11.13 19.11
CA ILE A 759 47.28 11.59 18.24
C ILE A 759 46.68 12.14 16.97
N ILE A 760 47.10 13.35 16.58
CA ILE A 760 46.84 13.94 15.27
C ILE A 760 48.18 14.11 14.58
N GLN A 761 48.31 13.57 13.37
CA GLN A 761 49.43 13.81 12.47
C GLN A 761 49.03 14.88 11.44
N LEU A 762 49.94 15.81 11.17
CA LEU A 762 49.78 16.85 10.16
C LEU A 762 50.96 16.83 9.20
N ASP A 763 50.68 17.13 7.93
CA ASP A 763 51.68 17.31 6.87
C ASP A 763 52.32 18.71 6.89
N GLU A 764 51.74 19.65 7.65
CA GLU A 764 52.15 21.04 7.73
C GLU A 764 52.28 21.49 9.21
N SER A 765 53.11 22.51 9.44
CA SER A 765 53.39 22.98 10.79
C SER A 765 52.16 23.51 11.52
N ILE A 766 52.08 23.30 12.84
CA ILE A 766 51.01 23.85 13.69
C ILE A 766 51.58 24.67 14.86
N ALA A 767 50.96 25.83 15.12
CA ALA A 767 51.30 26.67 16.26
C ALA A 767 50.38 26.41 17.47
N ASP A 768 50.85 26.73 18.68
CA ASP A 768 50.02 26.68 19.90
C ASP A 768 48.75 27.56 19.79
N THR A 769 48.83 28.68 19.06
CA THR A 769 47.67 29.56 18.80
C THR A 769 46.67 29.00 17.79
N ASP A 770 46.99 27.88 17.14
CA ASP A 770 46.09 27.18 16.21
C ASP A 770 45.24 26.10 16.88
N ILE A 771 45.53 25.79 18.14
CA ILE A 771 44.71 24.94 19.00
C ILE A 771 43.82 25.84 19.85
N ILE A 772 42.52 25.54 19.89
CA ILE A 772 41.50 26.33 20.60
C ILE A 772 40.93 25.54 21.78
#